data_AF-A0A395W7F4-F1
#
_entry.id   AF-A0A395W7F4-F1
#
_cell.length_a   1.000
_cell.length_b   1.000
_cell.length_c   1.000
_cell.angle_alpha   90.00
_cell.angle_beta   90.00
_cell.angle_gamma   90.00
#
_symmetry.space_group_name_H-M   'P 1'
#
loop_
_entity.id
_entity.type
_entity.pdbx_description
1 polymer ?
#
loop_
_entity_poly.entity_id
_entity_poly.type
_entity_poly.pdbx_seq_one_letter_code
_entity_poly.pdbx_strand_id
1 'polypeptide(L)'
;MKKLLLSAFVICLAGTSIAQESPLWMRHCALSPDGTTIAFTYKGDIYTVPSTGGRATQITTNPAFDTEPVWSPDSKQIAFASDRMGSLDVFVVSSEGGAPQRLTTHSGSEKPVAYKDNKHILFTANIAPSAEDAGFPSGQFQQVYEVAVTGGRPAMFSSMPMECISINKEGVMLYQDKKGYEDYWRKHQVSPIARDIWTYTPGKKPVYQKQTTFGGEDREPVWSPDGKSFYYLSEEKGSFNIFQRTPGTTTSQQITFHTKHPVRFLSISTTGTLCYGYDGEIYTLTPGKQPQKVNISILADKNDKDIIRQIKSNGATDIAVSPKGKEVAFIMRGDVYVTSIDYKTTKQITNTPDQERNISFAPDGRTLVYSSERDGLWQLYTSTIVRKEEKQFTYATELKEERLTNSKVASFQPQFSPDGKEVAFLENRTAIRVINLKSKAVRTVMDAKYQYSYADGDQWFQWSPDSQWILSDFIGIGGWNNKDVVLLKADGKGEMVNLTESGYSDSNAKWVLGGKAMIWNSDRAGYRSHGSWGSEDDTYIMFFDVDAYNRFLMSKEDIALLEEAEKAEKAEKEKAKKEKAEKKEDTKDSKKKTNQNENAKKDSTEVNPLTFDLENRFDRIVRLTVNSSRLGDAVMSPKGDILYYLAAFEGDYDLWEHKLKENTTKILLKGVGGGSLIPDKEGKNIFMCTGGRLKKIEIAGSKITPIEFEAFFDYRPYDERAYIFDHVCQQVNDKFYIADLHGVDWKGYKKAYERFLPHISNNYDFTEMLSELLGELNGSHTGARFAAGGSAMPTATLGVFYDESYDGAGLKIKEIMKQSPFTQKKTEVKAGCIIEKVDGTAIEAGADYFPLFEGKVGRKVVLTVYDPSTKKRFEETVKAISYGTQSDLLYKRWVERCAKKVEELSGGRIAYVHIKGMDSPSFRKIYSELLGRYRNKEAVVVDTRHNGGGWLHDDVVTLLSGKEYQRFVPRGQYIGSDPFNKWLKASCMLTCEDNYSNAHGTPYVYKTLGIGKLVGAPVAGTMTAVWWERQIDPSIVFGIPQVGCMDMQGNYLENQTLQPDILVYNEPAASLKGEDAQLKAAVDYLLKDLSKKK
;
A
#
# COMPACT_ATOMS: atom_id res chain seq x y z
N MET A 1 -19.82 80.81 -18.28
CA MET A 1 -18.58 80.85 -17.46
C MET A 1 -18.96 80.60 -16.01
N LYS A 2 -18.18 79.79 -15.27
CA LYS A 2 -18.46 79.14 -13.97
C LYS A 2 -19.24 77.81 -14.07
N LYS A 3 -18.49 76.72 -14.30
CA LYS A 3 -18.61 75.38 -13.68
C LYS A 3 -17.73 74.36 -14.44
N LEU A 4 -16.47 74.72 -14.65
CA LEU A 4 -15.41 73.87 -15.21
C LEU A 4 -14.24 74.00 -14.23
N LEU A 5 -14.28 73.24 -13.11
CA LEU A 5 -13.16 73.03 -12.17
C LEU A 5 -13.54 72.08 -11.01
N LEU A 6 -14.40 71.08 -11.24
CA LEU A 6 -14.75 70.10 -10.20
C LEU A 6 -14.97 68.66 -10.71
N SER A 7 -14.34 68.31 -11.83
CA SER A 7 -14.43 66.95 -12.40
C SER A 7 -13.08 66.26 -12.57
N ALA A 8 -12.00 66.82 -12.03
CA ALA A 8 -10.63 66.31 -12.20
C ALA A 8 -10.02 65.68 -10.94
N PHE A 9 -10.82 65.31 -9.93
CA PHE A 9 -10.30 64.74 -8.67
C PHE A 9 -10.94 63.41 -8.24
N VAL A 10 -11.57 62.66 -9.15
CA VAL A 10 -12.20 61.35 -8.83
C VAL A 10 -11.61 60.18 -9.64
N ILE A 11 -10.62 60.40 -10.49
CA ILE A 11 -9.97 59.32 -11.27
C ILE A 11 -8.50 59.25 -10.89
N CYS A 12 -8.18 58.66 -9.72
CA CYS A 12 -6.84 58.15 -9.38
C CYS A 12 -6.81 57.33 -8.07
N LEU A 13 -7.84 56.52 -7.81
CA LEU A 13 -7.81 55.46 -6.79
C LEU A 13 -8.49 54.21 -7.35
N ALA A 14 -7.99 53.74 -8.50
CA ALA A 14 -8.09 52.32 -8.80
C ALA A 14 -7.12 51.63 -7.83
N GLY A 15 -7.59 51.34 -6.62
CA GLY A 15 -6.88 50.45 -5.71
C GLY A 15 -6.68 49.14 -6.45
N THR A 16 -5.42 48.79 -6.68
CA THR A 16 -5.05 47.41 -6.95
C THR A 16 -5.55 46.60 -5.75
N SER A 17 -6.67 45.90 -5.91
CA SER A 17 -7.12 44.87 -5.00
C SER A 17 -6.10 43.75 -5.06
N ILE A 18 -5.02 43.87 -4.30
CA ILE A 18 -4.11 42.76 -4.05
C ILE A 18 -4.94 41.75 -3.26
N ALA A 19 -5.16 40.57 -3.83
CA ALA A 19 -6.00 39.54 -3.21
C ALA A 19 -5.36 39.11 -1.88
N GLN A 20 -6.00 39.47 -0.78
CA GLN A 20 -5.63 39.02 0.56
C GLN A 20 -6.25 37.63 0.75
N GLU A 21 -5.45 36.57 0.71
CA GLU A 21 -5.93 35.21 0.98
C GLU A 21 -6.16 35.02 2.48
N SER A 22 -7.33 34.50 2.83
CA SER A 22 -7.60 33.94 4.16
C SER A 22 -7.21 32.46 4.13
N PRO A 23 -6.06 32.07 4.69
CA PRO A 23 -5.60 30.68 4.61
C PRO A 23 -6.51 29.76 5.42
N LEU A 24 -6.73 28.55 4.90
CA LEU A 24 -7.31 27.42 5.64
C LEU A 24 -6.32 26.25 5.61
N TRP A 25 -6.60 25.20 6.39
CA TRP A 25 -5.71 24.05 6.53
C TRP A 25 -4.31 24.41 7.05
N MET A 26 -4.21 25.40 7.93
CA MET A 26 -2.97 25.68 8.65
C MET A 26 -2.67 24.55 9.64
N ARG A 27 -1.44 24.05 9.64
CA ARG A 27 -1.02 22.88 10.43
C ARG A 27 0.02 23.26 11.48
N HIS A 28 0.21 22.38 12.47
CA HIS A 28 1.28 22.45 13.46
C HIS A 28 1.47 23.83 14.10
N CYS A 29 0.38 24.49 14.51
CA CYS A 29 0.50 25.80 15.14
C CYS A 29 1.14 25.70 16.53
N ALA A 30 2.11 26.59 16.80
CA ALA A 30 2.83 26.66 18.07
C ALA A 30 2.93 28.12 18.53
N LEU A 31 2.43 28.42 19.72
CA LEU A 31 2.57 29.73 20.35
C LEU A 31 3.94 29.88 21.01
N SER A 32 4.58 31.03 20.81
CA SER A 32 5.85 31.37 21.44
C SER A 32 5.71 31.41 22.98
N PRO A 33 6.77 31.05 23.72
CA PRO A 33 6.74 31.08 25.19
C PRO A 33 6.33 32.43 25.78
N ASP A 34 6.68 33.55 25.16
CA ASP A 34 6.25 34.90 25.60
C ASP A 34 4.77 35.22 25.29
N GLY A 35 4.09 34.38 24.48
CA GLY A 35 2.70 34.51 24.09
C GLY A 35 2.41 35.55 22.99
N THR A 36 3.43 36.09 22.33
CA THR A 36 3.28 37.21 21.38
C THR A 36 3.14 36.76 19.93
N THR A 37 3.69 35.60 19.56
CA THR A 37 3.83 35.17 18.17
C THR A 37 3.46 33.70 18.00
N ILE A 38 2.72 33.37 16.94
CA ILE A 38 2.36 31.99 16.60
C ILE A 38 3.17 31.59 15.36
N ALA A 39 3.86 30.46 15.43
CA ALA A 39 4.42 29.77 14.27
C ALA A 39 3.42 28.73 13.77
N PHE A 40 3.35 28.47 12.47
CA PHE A 40 2.50 27.43 11.88
C PHE A 40 3.02 27.00 10.50
N THR A 41 2.58 25.84 10.03
CA THR A 41 2.86 25.35 8.69
C THR A 41 1.69 25.66 7.75
N TYR A 42 2.01 26.15 6.54
CA TYR A 42 1.05 26.33 5.47
C TYR A 42 1.71 26.02 4.13
N LYS A 43 1.10 25.13 3.34
CA LYS A 43 1.61 24.71 2.02
C LYS A 43 3.06 24.20 2.02
N GLY A 44 3.50 23.59 3.13
CA GLY A 44 4.86 23.07 3.28
C GLY A 44 5.91 24.11 3.68
N ASP A 45 5.51 25.30 4.12
CA ASP A 45 6.41 26.33 4.64
C ASP A 45 6.03 26.74 6.07
N ILE A 46 7.02 27.22 6.83
CA ILE A 46 6.84 27.80 8.16
C ILE A 46 6.48 29.29 8.02
N TYR A 47 5.44 29.71 8.71
CA TYR A 47 4.98 31.08 8.84
C TYR A 47 4.94 31.52 10.30
N THR A 48 5.06 32.82 10.55
CA THR A 48 4.79 33.43 11.86
C THR A 48 3.73 34.53 11.75
N VAL A 49 2.94 34.73 12.81
CA VAL A 49 1.94 35.80 12.91
C VAL A 49 1.81 36.28 14.36
N PRO A 50 1.51 37.56 14.63
CA PRO A 50 1.17 37.98 15.99
C PRO A 50 0.01 37.16 16.57
N SER A 51 0.03 36.84 17.87
CA SER A 51 -1.01 36.06 18.53
C SER A 51 -2.38 36.77 18.54
N THR A 52 -2.38 38.08 18.31
CA THR A 52 -3.58 38.92 18.10
C THR A 52 -4.13 38.87 16.66
N GLY A 53 -3.45 38.19 15.75
CA GLY A 53 -3.75 38.16 14.31
C GLY A 53 -3.10 39.29 13.53
N GLY A 54 -3.32 39.28 12.22
CA GLY A 54 -2.79 40.24 11.27
C GLY A 54 -2.19 39.57 10.03
N ARG A 55 -1.12 40.17 9.51
CA ARG A 55 -0.38 39.63 8.38
C ARG A 55 0.66 38.62 8.87
N ALA A 56 0.65 37.43 8.29
CA ALA A 56 1.68 36.44 8.52
C ALA A 56 2.95 36.72 7.68
N THR A 57 4.10 36.36 8.24
CA THR A 57 5.42 36.43 7.61
C THR A 57 5.88 35.02 7.29
N GLN A 58 6.25 34.78 6.03
CA GLN A 58 6.84 33.52 5.60
C GLN A 58 8.30 33.44 6.08
N ILE A 59 8.64 32.39 6.83
CA ILE A 59 9.97 32.18 7.43
C ILE A 59 10.85 31.29 6.55
N THR A 60 10.27 30.31 5.88
CA THR A 60 10.95 29.41 4.94
C THR A 60 10.42 29.62 3.52
N THR A 61 11.28 29.49 2.52
CA THR A 61 10.92 29.74 1.11
C THR A 61 11.54 28.71 0.16
N ASN A 62 11.76 27.48 0.63
CA ASN A 62 12.40 26.42 -0.14
C ASN A 62 11.33 25.49 -0.75
N PRO A 63 11.55 24.84 -1.91
CA PRO A 63 10.60 23.86 -2.45
C PRO A 63 10.38 22.59 -1.58
N ALA A 64 11.17 22.42 -0.52
CA ALA A 64 11.04 21.35 0.46
C ALA A 64 9.75 21.46 1.28
N PHE A 65 9.38 20.36 1.95
CA PHE A 65 8.34 20.33 2.96
C PHE A 65 8.93 20.64 4.34
N ASP A 66 8.65 21.84 4.84
CA ASP A 66 9.06 22.34 6.15
C ASP A 66 7.86 22.28 7.13
N THR A 67 8.00 21.56 8.26
CA THR A 67 6.89 21.26 9.18
C THR A 67 7.32 21.17 10.66
N GLU A 68 6.34 20.98 11.55
CA GLU A 68 6.52 20.75 13.00
C GLU A 68 7.37 21.83 13.70
N PRO A 69 6.98 23.13 13.64
CA PRO A 69 7.73 24.19 14.28
C PRO A 69 7.68 24.09 15.82
N VAL A 70 8.83 24.19 16.46
CA VAL A 70 9.00 24.21 17.93
C VAL A 70 9.77 25.46 18.33
N TRP A 71 9.26 26.21 19.31
CA TRP A 71 9.89 27.45 19.77
C TRP A 71 11.00 27.22 20.79
N SER A 72 12.08 28.00 20.68
CA SER A 72 13.06 28.12 21.76
C SER A 72 12.46 28.78 23.00
N PRO A 73 12.91 28.44 24.23
CA PRO A 73 12.40 29.02 25.47
C PRO A 73 12.46 30.55 25.54
N ASP A 74 13.43 31.17 24.85
CA ASP A 74 13.58 32.62 24.75
C ASP A 74 12.75 33.29 23.64
N SER A 75 11.93 32.52 22.91
CA SER A 75 11.07 32.97 21.81
C SER A 75 11.82 33.55 20.59
N LYS A 76 13.13 33.30 20.45
CA LYS A 76 13.93 33.88 19.36
C LYS A 76 14.17 32.97 18.17
N GLN A 77 14.10 31.65 18.37
CA GLN A 77 14.42 30.65 17.37
C GLN A 77 13.28 29.65 17.22
N ILE A 78 13.19 29.08 16.02
CA ILE A 78 12.24 28.03 15.65
C ILE A 78 13.05 26.84 15.14
N ALA A 79 12.89 25.69 15.78
CA ALA A 79 13.31 24.40 15.23
C ALA A 79 12.19 23.83 14.37
N PHE A 80 12.52 23.18 13.26
CA PHE A 80 11.53 22.57 12.35
C PHE A 80 12.13 21.37 11.62
N ALA A 81 11.27 20.48 11.11
CA ALA A 81 11.68 19.37 10.23
C ALA A 81 11.63 19.81 8.77
N SER A 82 12.62 19.43 7.96
CA SER A 82 12.68 19.78 6.53
C SER A 82 13.20 18.63 5.68
N ASP A 83 12.53 18.34 4.56
CA ASP A 83 12.97 17.29 3.61
C ASP A 83 13.95 17.79 2.54
N ARG A 84 14.52 18.99 2.70
CA ARG A 84 15.41 19.64 1.72
C ARG A 84 16.66 18.84 1.34
N MET A 85 17.02 17.83 2.13
CA MET A 85 18.14 16.93 1.88
C MET A 85 17.70 15.53 1.38
N GLY A 86 16.42 15.37 1.06
CA GLY A 86 15.79 14.12 0.61
C GLY A 86 15.21 13.26 1.74
N SER A 87 15.43 13.63 2.99
CA SER A 87 14.75 13.08 4.17
C SER A 87 14.51 14.20 5.18
N LEU A 88 13.53 14.04 6.08
CA LEU A 88 13.29 15.03 7.13
C LEU A 88 14.48 15.07 8.09
N ASP A 89 15.20 16.20 8.12
CA ASP A 89 16.20 16.50 9.14
C ASP A 89 15.72 17.67 10.02
N VAL A 90 16.37 17.86 11.18
CA VAL A 90 16.10 18.99 12.08
C VAL A 90 16.91 20.21 11.66
N PHE A 91 16.21 21.33 11.49
CA PHE A 91 16.78 22.65 11.21
C PHE A 91 16.38 23.66 12.27
N VAL A 92 17.17 24.73 12.40
CA VAL A 92 16.83 25.90 13.21
C VAL A 92 16.94 27.17 12.38
N VAL A 93 16.03 28.11 12.61
CA VAL A 93 16.02 29.45 12.01
C VAL A 93 15.62 30.50 13.04
N SER A 94 16.04 31.75 12.83
CA SER A 94 15.52 32.88 13.61
C SER A 94 14.02 33.03 13.41
N SER A 95 13.32 33.45 14.46
CA SER A 95 11.89 33.81 14.42
C SER A 95 11.56 34.96 13.46
N GLU A 96 12.57 35.76 13.11
CA GLU A 96 12.49 36.84 12.12
C GLU A 96 12.80 36.37 10.68
N GLY A 97 13.14 35.09 10.49
CA GLY A 97 13.60 34.53 9.22
C GLY A 97 15.12 34.59 9.04
N GLY A 98 15.59 34.17 7.86
CA GLY A 98 17.02 34.11 7.53
C GLY A 98 17.45 32.71 7.05
N ALA A 99 18.76 32.47 6.98
CA ALA A 99 19.29 31.20 6.52
C ALA A 99 19.14 30.11 7.61
N PRO A 100 18.38 29.02 7.36
CA PRO A 100 18.26 27.94 8.34
C PRO A 100 19.56 27.13 8.48
N GLN A 101 19.87 26.71 9.69
CA GLN A 101 21.00 25.84 10.01
C GLN A 101 20.51 24.38 10.17
N ARG A 102 21.14 23.44 9.46
CA ARG A 102 20.93 21.99 9.63
C ARG A 102 21.60 21.51 10.92
N LEU A 103 20.89 20.75 11.75
CA LEU A 103 21.41 20.21 13.01
C LEU A 103 21.69 18.71 12.96
N THR A 104 20.94 17.96 12.17
CA THR A 104 21.06 16.50 12.08
C THR A 104 21.33 16.07 10.64
N THR A 105 22.06 14.96 10.47
CA THR A 105 22.50 14.49 9.15
C THR A 105 22.33 12.99 8.91
N HIS A 106 21.62 12.29 9.79
CA HIS A 106 21.25 10.90 9.56
C HIS A 106 20.13 10.84 8.52
N SER A 107 20.26 9.98 7.50
CA SER A 107 19.32 9.91 6.37
C SER A 107 17.96 9.27 6.69
N GLY A 108 17.54 9.28 7.97
CA GLY A 108 16.22 8.84 8.43
C GLY A 108 15.22 9.98 8.42
N SER A 109 14.00 9.75 8.90
CA SER A 109 13.03 10.82 9.13
C SER A 109 13.09 11.25 10.59
N GLU A 110 13.47 12.50 10.80
CA GLU A 110 13.70 13.10 12.12
C GLU A 110 12.81 14.32 12.33
N LYS A 111 12.25 14.45 13.53
CA LYS A 111 11.31 15.54 13.86
C LYS A 111 11.66 16.17 15.21
N PRO A 112 11.77 17.50 15.32
CA PRO A 112 11.92 18.15 16.62
C PRO A 112 10.66 17.93 17.45
N VAL A 113 10.82 17.68 18.76
CA VAL A 113 9.69 17.50 19.68
C VAL A 113 9.65 18.55 20.79
N ALA A 114 10.81 19.03 21.26
CA ALA A 114 10.88 20.07 22.28
C ALA A 114 12.28 20.70 22.33
N TYR A 115 12.37 21.97 22.72
CA TYR A 115 13.63 22.49 23.28
C TYR A 115 13.75 22.03 24.73
N LYS A 116 14.83 21.34 25.09
CA LYS A 116 15.13 21.02 26.49
C LYS A 116 15.56 22.26 27.27
N ASP A 117 16.32 23.11 26.60
CA ASP A 117 16.81 24.42 27.05
C ASP A 117 17.19 25.27 25.82
N ASN A 118 17.71 26.48 25.99
CA ASN A 118 18.13 27.35 24.86
C ASN A 118 19.34 26.83 24.06
N LYS A 119 19.92 25.70 24.44
CA LYS A 119 21.13 25.11 23.83
C LYS A 119 20.88 23.74 23.22
N HIS A 120 19.80 23.04 23.59
CA HIS A 120 19.56 21.65 23.18
C HIS A 120 18.11 21.43 22.72
N ILE A 121 17.98 20.67 21.63
CA ILE A 121 16.72 20.24 21.05
C ILE A 121 16.59 18.73 21.22
N LEU A 122 15.41 18.30 21.66
CA LEU A 122 14.98 16.91 21.61
C LEU A 122 14.27 16.64 20.29
N PHE A 123 14.56 15.51 19.66
CA PHE A 123 13.96 15.09 18.41
C PHE A 123 13.73 13.58 18.37
N THR A 124 12.71 13.13 17.63
CA THR A 124 12.54 11.71 17.36
C THR A 124 13.42 11.28 16.20
N ALA A 125 14.03 10.11 16.31
CA ALA A 125 14.78 9.50 15.23
C ALA A 125 14.72 7.97 15.32
N ASN A 126 14.97 7.33 14.18
CA ASN A 126 15.03 5.89 14.08
C ASN A 126 16.47 5.45 13.76
N ILE A 127 17.31 5.39 14.80
CA ILE A 127 18.74 5.04 14.68
C ILE A 127 18.98 3.66 15.30
N ALA A 128 18.82 3.52 16.61
CA ALA A 128 18.81 2.24 17.32
C ALA A 128 18.27 2.43 18.75
N PRO A 129 17.54 1.45 19.33
CA PRO A 129 17.26 1.45 20.76
C PRO A 129 18.54 1.24 21.59
N SER A 130 18.47 1.44 22.90
CA SER A 130 19.56 1.06 23.80
C SER A 130 19.76 -0.47 23.82
N ALA A 131 20.99 -0.93 24.07
CA ALA A 131 21.30 -2.36 24.06
C ALA A 131 20.51 -3.17 25.13
N GLU A 132 20.22 -2.53 26.26
CA GLU A 132 19.52 -3.10 27.41
C GLU A 132 18.02 -3.27 27.18
N ASP A 133 17.40 -2.39 26.38
CA ASP A 133 15.96 -2.32 26.18
C ASP A 133 15.36 -3.69 25.78
N ALA A 134 14.29 -4.10 26.46
CA ALA A 134 13.52 -5.30 26.14
C ALA A 134 12.43 -5.05 25.07
N GLY A 135 12.17 -3.79 24.73
CA GLY A 135 11.14 -3.39 23.77
C GLY A 135 11.36 -3.97 22.38
N PHE A 136 10.26 -4.06 21.62
CA PHE A 136 10.30 -4.55 20.26
C PHE A 136 11.05 -3.57 19.34
N PRO A 137 12.09 -4.00 18.61
CA PRO A 137 12.91 -3.10 17.82
C PRO A 137 12.28 -2.83 16.45
N SER A 138 11.31 -1.93 16.42
CA SER A 138 10.61 -1.49 15.21
C SER A 138 10.82 0.01 14.97
N GLY A 139 10.85 0.41 13.70
CA GLY A 139 10.88 1.83 13.33
C GLY A 139 9.62 2.61 13.72
N GLN A 140 8.55 1.91 14.13
CA GLN A 140 7.34 2.51 14.70
C GLN A 140 7.59 3.09 16.10
N PHE A 141 8.58 2.56 16.82
CA PHE A 141 8.96 2.98 18.15
C PHE A 141 10.21 3.86 18.07
N GLN A 142 10.05 5.08 17.54
CA GLN A 142 11.16 6.01 17.41
C GLN A 142 11.73 6.40 18.78
N GLN A 143 13.05 6.47 18.88
CA GLN A 143 13.73 6.92 20.10
C GLN A 143 13.76 8.45 20.14
N VAL A 144 14.00 9.01 21.32
CA VAL A 144 14.26 10.44 21.50
C VAL A 144 15.76 10.66 21.61
N TYR A 145 16.27 11.56 20.79
CA TYR A 145 17.66 12.02 20.78
C TYR A 145 17.73 13.50 21.14
N GLU A 146 18.92 13.92 21.55
CA GLU A 146 19.25 15.30 21.85
C GLU A 146 20.39 15.78 20.95
N VAL A 147 20.28 17.01 20.45
CA VAL A 147 21.35 17.68 19.68
C VAL A 147 21.49 19.14 20.13
N ALA A 148 22.71 19.67 20.11
CA ALA A 148 22.94 21.09 20.39
C ALA A 148 22.40 21.96 19.25
N VAL A 149 21.94 23.17 19.57
CA VAL A 149 21.46 24.17 18.58
C VAL A 149 22.57 24.63 17.62
N THR A 150 23.83 24.33 17.93
CA THR A 150 24.99 24.56 17.06
C THR A 150 25.33 23.37 16.15
N GLY A 151 24.58 22.28 16.24
CA GLY A 151 24.92 20.98 15.65
C GLY A 151 25.94 20.20 16.48
N GLY A 152 26.29 19.01 16.03
CA GLY A 152 27.23 18.11 16.70
C GLY A 152 26.70 16.68 16.78
N ARG A 153 27.39 15.82 17.53
CA ARG A 153 27.00 14.41 17.74
C ARG A 153 25.67 14.33 18.48
N PRO A 154 24.63 13.71 17.89
CA PRO A 154 23.40 13.44 18.64
C PRO A 154 23.63 12.43 19.77
N ALA A 155 22.98 12.64 20.91
CA ALA A 155 23.03 11.73 22.05
C ALA A 155 21.66 11.13 22.32
N MET A 156 21.59 9.83 22.61
CA MET A 156 20.31 9.19 22.97
C MET A 156 19.80 9.77 24.30
N PHE A 157 18.61 10.38 24.27
CA PHE A 157 17.92 10.86 25.47
C PHE A 157 17.05 9.75 26.08
N SER A 158 16.26 9.05 25.25
CA SER A 158 15.41 7.95 25.68
C SER A 158 15.27 6.89 24.58
N SER A 159 15.49 5.63 24.96
CA SER A 159 15.16 4.46 24.10
C SER A 159 13.65 4.25 24.00
N MET A 160 12.89 4.69 25.00
CA MET A 160 11.43 4.62 25.00
C MET A 160 10.86 5.73 24.10
N PRO A 161 9.86 5.41 23.25
CA PRO A 161 9.13 6.41 22.49
C PRO A 161 8.41 7.40 23.40
N MET A 162 8.60 8.69 23.13
CA MET A 162 7.89 9.78 23.80
C MET A 162 7.51 10.81 22.75
N GLU A 163 6.22 10.95 22.48
CA GLU A 163 5.69 11.89 21.48
C GLU A 163 5.15 13.16 22.17
N CYS A 164 5.18 14.29 21.46
CA CYS A 164 4.58 15.56 21.89
C CYS A 164 5.05 16.02 23.29
N ILE A 165 6.37 16.09 23.49
CA ILE A 165 6.97 16.36 24.80
C ILE A 165 6.71 17.79 25.26
N SER A 166 6.22 17.95 26.49
CA SER A 166 6.15 19.25 27.19
C SER A 166 6.93 19.21 28.50
N ILE A 167 7.78 20.20 28.76
CA ILE A 167 8.72 20.22 29.89
C ILE A 167 8.36 21.36 30.84
N ASN A 168 8.19 21.08 32.13
CA ASN A 168 7.98 22.12 33.15
C ASN A 168 9.31 22.69 33.69
N LYS A 169 9.22 23.69 34.58
CA LYS A 169 10.40 24.39 35.14
C LYS A 169 11.29 23.48 35.99
N GLU A 170 10.73 22.40 36.53
CA GLU A 170 11.41 21.39 37.33
C GLU A 170 12.08 20.31 36.47
N GLY A 171 11.87 20.32 35.15
CA GLY A 171 12.38 19.33 34.21
C GLY A 171 11.54 18.05 34.11
N VAL A 172 10.35 18.01 34.71
CA VAL A 172 9.39 16.92 34.54
C VAL A 172 8.73 17.05 33.16
N MET A 173 8.69 15.94 32.44
CA MET A 173 8.15 15.90 31.09
C MET A 173 6.76 15.27 31.08
N LEU A 174 5.86 15.83 30.29
CA LEU A 174 4.66 15.15 29.80
C LEU A 174 4.93 14.65 28.38
N TYR A 175 4.33 13.52 28.04
CA TYR A 175 4.36 12.96 26.70
C TYR A 175 3.13 12.08 26.47
N GLN A 176 2.79 11.82 25.22
CA GLN A 176 1.87 10.73 24.87
C GLN A 176 2.68 9.47 24.50
N ASP A 177 2.18 8.30 24.85
CA ASP A 177 2.85 7.04 24.51
C ASP A 177 2.66 6.64 23.03
N LYS A 178 3.40 5.60 22.61
CA LYS A 178 3.25 4.94 21.31
C LYS A 178 3.18 3.43 21.52
N LYS A 179 1.97 2.87 21.45
CA LYS A 179 1.72 1.44 21.72
C LYS A 179 1.89 0.52 20.51
N GLY A 180 1.76 1.07 19.31
CA GLY A 180 2.12 0.39 18.07
C GLY A 180 1.49 1.00 16.83
N TYR A 181 1.19 0.14 15.85
CA TYR A 181 0.67 0.53 14.54
C TYR A 181 -0.84 0.81 14.57
N GLU A 182 -1.20 2.08 14.43
CA GLU A 182 -2.54 2.57 14.05
C GLU A 182 -2.36 3.91 13.33
N ASP A 183 -3.28 4.25 12.43
CA ASP A 183 -3.29 5.58 11.81
C ASP A 183 -3.46 6.65 12.89
N TYR A 184 -2.57 7.67 12.88
CA TYR A 184 -2.62 8.75 13.86
C TYR A 184 -3.96 9.48 13.82
N TRP A 185 -4.65 9.49 12.69
CA TRP A 185 -5.86 10.26 12.46
C TRP A 185 -7.16 9.46 12.58
N ARG A 186 -7.11 8.17 12.97
CA ARG A 186 -8.32 7.44 13.38
C ARG A 186 -8.98 8.15 14.57
N LYS A 187 -10.28 8.43 14.46
CA LYS A 187 -11.09 9.13 15.45
C LYS A 187 -12.15 8.22 16.04
N HIS A 188 -12.67 8.61 17.20
CA HIS A 188 -13.75 7.92 17.93
C HIS A 188 -13.41 6.51 18.38
N GLN A 189 -12.15 6.08 18.23
CA GLN A 189 -11.73 4.74 18.62
C GLN A 189 -11.71 4.62 20.14
N VAL A 190 -12.26 3.52 20.64
CA VAL A 190 -12.10 3.08 22.02
C VAL A 190 -11.45 1.71 21.96
N SER A 191 -10.13 1.68 22.09
CA SER A 191 -9.31 0.51 21.82
C SER A 191 -8.04 0.52 22.68
N PRO A 192 -7.46 -0.65 22.99
CA PRO A 192 -6.24 -0.73 23.81
C PRO A 192 -5.03 0.01 23.22
N ILE A 193 -5.00 0.19 21.90
CA ILE A 193 -3.90 0.85 21.18
C ILE A 193 -3.97 2.39 21.23
N ALA A 194 -5.13 2.96 21.60
CA ALA A 194 -5.30 4.40 21.75
C ALA A 194 -4.32 4.96 22.79
N ARG A 195 -3.85 6.19 22.60
CA ARG A 195 -2.72 6.73 23.36
C ARG A 195 -3.15 7.34 24.68
N ASP A 196 -2.24 7.23 25.64
CA ASP A 196 -2.39 7.81 26.97
C ASP A 196 -1.32 8.86 27.24
N ILE A 197 -1.62 9.78 28.17
CA ILE A 197 -0.65 10.75 28.65
C ILE A 197 0.15 10.16 29.81
N TRP A 198 1.45 10.40 29.79
CA TRP A 198 2.40 9.96 30.80
C TRP A 198 3.26 11.13 31.28
N THR A 199 3.73 11.02 32.52
CA THR A 199 4.81 11.87 33.04
C THR A 199 6.11 11.09 33.15
N TYR A 200 7.22 11.74 32.79
CA TYR A 200 8.58 11.30 33.04
C TYR A 200 9.28 12.29 33.99
N THR A 201 9.71 11.80 35.14
CA THR A 201 10.55 12.57 36.07
C THR A 201 12.01 12.11 35.95
N PRO A 202 12.94 12.98 35.51
CA PRO A 202 14.34 12.62 35.38
C PRO A 202 15.01 12.40 36.73
N GLY A 203 16.02 11.55 36.78
CA GLY A 203 16.83 11.30 37.97
C GLY A 203 17.67 10.04 37.86
N LYS A 204 18.44 9.71 38.92
CA LYS A 204 19.22 8.44 38.97
C LYS A 204 18.34 7.19 38.81
N LYS A 205 17.09 7.29 39.24
CA LYS A 205 16.03 6.32 39.02
C LYS A 205 14.87 7.08 38.39
N PRO A 206 14.77 7.13 37.06
CA PRO A 206 13.68 7.83 36.41
C PRO A 206 12.33 7.20 36.80
N VAL A 207 11.30 8.03 36.89
CA VAL A 207 9.94 7.61 37.22
C VAL A 207 9.04 7.89 36.03
N TYR A 208 8.31 6.85 35.59
CA TYR A 208 7.30 6.92 34.55
C TYR A 208 5.95 6.67 35.20
N GLN A 209 4.98 7.54 34.95
CA GLN A 209 3.65 7.41 35.54
C GLN A 209 2.57 7.78 34.53
N LYS A 210 1.65 6.83 34.31
CA LYS A 210 0.46 7.04 33.48
C LYS A 210 -0.47 8.06 34.16
N GLN A 211 -0.94 9.04 33.40
CA GLN A 211 -1.80 10.12 33.88
C GLN A 211 -3.24 9.97 33.41
N THR A 212 -3.49 9.27 32.31
CA THR A 212 -4.84 9.08 31.77
C THR A 212 -5.26 7.60 31.72
N THR A 213 -6.58 7.39 31.60
CA THR A 213 -7.22 6.06 31.62
C THR A 213 -8.42 6.00 30.70
N PHE A 214 -8.64 7.01 29.85
CA PHE A 214 -9.70 6.97 28.86
C PHE A 214 -9.37 5.85 27.86
N GLY A 215 -10.36 5.07 27.46
CA GLY A 215 -10.13 3.96 26.51
C GLY A 215 -9.91 4.43 25.07
N GLY A 216 -10.11 5.71 24.79
CA GLY A 216 -9.81 6.33 23.50
C GLY A 216 -8.57 7.20 23.56
N GLU A 217 -8.47 8.15 22.65
CA GLU A 217 -7.23 8.91 22.43
C GLU A 217 -7.10 10.12 23.37
N ASP A 218 -5.98 10.17 24.11
CA ASP A 218 -5.50 11.35 24.83
C ASP A 218 -4.13 11.77 24.26
N ARG A 219 -4.02 13.03 23.79
CA ARG A 219 -2.90 13.48 22.94
C ARG A 219 -2.36 14.85 23.31
N GLU A 220 -1.16 15.15 22.81
CA GLU A 220 -0.53 16.47 22.79
C GLU A 220 -0.60 17.23 24.13
N PRO A 221 -0.01 16.67 25.21
CA PRO A 221 -0.10 17.26 26.54
C PRO A 221 0.82 18.49 26.68
N VAL A 222 0.34 19.52 27.38
CA VAL A 222 1.13 20.73 27.72
C VAL A 222 0.97 21.11 29.19
N TRP A 223 2.07 21.45 29.85
CA TRP A 223 2.05 21.90 31.25
C TRP A 223 1.35 23.26 31.42
N SER A 224 0.61 23.43 32.52
CA SER A 224 0.24 24.78 32.97
C SER A 224 1.49 25.55 33.44
N PRO A 225 1.51 26.90 33.36
CA PRO A 225 2.72 27.68 33.69
C PRO A 225 3.24 27.53 35.12
N ASP A 226 2.38 27.11 36.04
CA ASP A 226 2.71 26.82 37.45
C ASP A 226 3.18 25.38 37.69
N GLY A 227 3.17 24.52 36.66
CA GLY A 227 3.58 23.12 36.73
C GLY A 227 2.67 22.21 37.54
N LYS A 228 1.49 22.68 37.99
CA LYS A 228 0.59 21.92 38.89
C LYS A 228 -0.51 21.14 38.17
N SER A 229 -0.84 21.55 36.95
CA SER A 229 -1.85 20.91 36.11
C SER A 229 -1.34 20.82 34.68
N PHE A 230 -2.05 20.11 33.82
CA PHE A 230 -1.73 20.06 32.41
C PHE A 230 -2.99 20.10 31.57
N TYR A 231 -2.84 20.58 30.35
CA TYR A 231 -3.86 20.52 29.31
C TYR A 231 -3.49 19.43 28.31
N TYR A 232 -4.47 18.81 27.69
CA TYR A 232 -4.29 17.77 26.69
C TYR A 232 -5.51 17.70 25.79
N LEU A 233 -5.36 17.05 24.63
CA LEU A 233 -6.46 16.78 23.72
C LEU A 233 -7.10 15.44 24.06
N SER A 234 -8.44 15.38 24.11
CA SER A 234 -9.16 14.12 24.34
C SER A 234 -10.46 14.06 23.57
N GLU A 235 -10.84 12.87 23.13
CA GLU A 235 -12.14 12.56 22.51
C GLU A 235 -13.20 12.07 23.53
N GLU A 236 -12.94 12.18 24.84
CA GLU A 236 -13.87 11.67 25.88
C GLU A 236 -15.30 12.25 25.83
N LYS A 237 -15.52 13.33 25.05
CA LYS A 237 -16.82 13.99 24.80
C LYS A 237 -17.20 14.06 23.31
N GLY A 238 -16.69 13.17 22.47
CA GLY A 238 -17.06 13.05 21.06
C GLY A 238 -15.87 13.33 20.14
N SER A 239 -15.56 14.59 19.87
CA SER A 239 -14.39 15.00 19.07
C SER A 239 -13.32 15.61 19.95
N PHE A 240 -12.06 15.62 19.48
CA PHE A 240 -10.93 16.17 20.22
C PHE A 240 -11.23 17.59 20.69
N ASN A 241 -11.15 17.78 22.01
CA ASN A 241 -11.21 19.07 22.67
C ASN A 241 -10.09 19.17 23.69
N ILE A 242 -9.86 20.38 24.20
CA ILE A 242 -8.91 20.62 25.27
C ILE A 242 -9.54 20.22 26.60
N PHE A 243 -8.82 19.42 27.37
CA PHE A 243 -9.13 19.06 28.74
C PHE A 243 -8.00 19.50 29.66
N GLN A 244 -8.32 19.76 30.92
CA GLN A 244 -7.36 20.08 31.97
C GLN A 244 -7.42 19.00 33.06
N ARG A 245 -6.25 18.62 33.59
CA ARG A 245 -6.14 17.64 34.67
C ARG A 245 -4.97 17.98 35.60
N THR A 246 -5.07 17.56 36.86
CA THR A 246 -3.94 17.55 37.81
C THR A 246 -3.28 16.18 37.82
N PRO A 247 -1.94 16.06 37.78
CA PRO A 247 -1.25 14.77 37.84
C PRO A 247 -1.73 13.91 39.01
N GLY A 248 -1.92 12.61 38.76
CA GLY A 248 -2.41 11.64 39.75
C GLY A 248 -3.91 11.68 40.05
N THR A 249 -4.68 12.64 39.51
CA THR A 249 -6.14 12.71 39.70
C THR A 249 -6.88 11.87 38.66
N THR A 250 -8.08 11.37 38.99
CA THR A 250 -8.92 10.61 38.04
C THR A 250 -9.94 11.47 37.28
N THR A 251 -10.08 12.75 37.63
CA THR A 251 -11.06 13.68 37.06
C THR A 251 -10.41 14.71 36.15
N SER A 252 -11.03 14.98 35.00
CA SER A 252 -10.66 16.02 34.04
C SER A 252 -11.72 17.13 33.99
N GLN A 253 -11.34 18.32 33.54
CA GLN A 253 -12.24 19.42 33.22
C GLN A 253 -12.16 19.72 31.72
N GLN A 254 -13.29 19.69 31.02
CA GLN A 254 -13.37 20.12 29.62
C GLN A 254 -13.21 21.65 29.52
N ILE A 255 -12.37 22.11 28.59
CA ILE A 255 -12.01 23.52 28.39
C ILE A 255 -12.61 24.09 27.09
N THR A 256 -12.63 23.30 26.01
CA THR A 256 -13.29 23.65 24.74
C THR A 256 -14.43 22.69 24.44
N PHE A 257 -15.41 23.13 23.66
CA PHE A 257 -16.68 22.43 23.43
C PHE A 257 -17.04 22.33 21.95
N HIS A 258 -16.05 22.14 21.08
CA HIS A 258 -16.24 21.96 19.65
C HIS A 258 -16.84 20.58 19.35
N THR A 259 -17.82 20.49 18.45
CA THR A 259 -18.61 19.25 18.26
C THR A 259 -18.49 18.60 16.89
N LYS A 260 -17.79 19.22 15.93
CA LYS A 260 -17.74 18.73 14.53
C LYS A 260 -16.36 18.30 14.08
N HIS A 261 -15.36 19.18 14.23
CA HIS A 261 -13.98 18.93 13.80
C HIS A 261 -13.07 18.80 15.01
N PRO A 262 -11.96 18.05 14.90
CA PRO A 262 -11.06 17.89 16.03
C PRO A 262 -10.27 19.17 16.30
N VAL A 263 -10.01 19.45 17.57
CA VAL A 263 -8.92 20.34 18.00
C VAL A 263 -7.58 19.62 17.79
N ARG A 264 -6.55 20.35 17.37
CA ARG A 264 -5.19 19.84 17.05
C ARG A 264 -4.11 20.81 17.52
N PHE A 265 -2.87 20.37 17.54
CA PHE A 265 -1.66 21.18 17.68
C PHE A 265 -1.67 22.06 18.92
N LEU A 266 -1.91 21.44 20.08
CA LEU A 266 -2.03 22.15 21.35
C LEU A 266 -0.67 22.71 21.80
N SER A 267 -0.62 24.02 22.04
CA SER A 267 0.54 24.70 22.63
C SER A 267 0.09 25.72 23.69
N ILE A 268 1.03 26.16 24.54
CA ILE A 268 0.75 27.09 25.63
C ILE A 268 1.91 28.06 25.86
N SER A 269 1.61 29.33 26.15
CA SER A 269 2.61 30.33 26.56
C SER A 269 2.95 30.21 28.06
N THR A 270 4.07 30.82 28.46
CA THR A 270 4.45 30.97 29.88
C THR A 270 3.49 31.85 30.68
N THR A 271 2.62 32.60 30.01
CA THR A 271 1.54 33.40 30.62
C THR A 271 0.22 32.63 30.74
N GLY A 272 0.14 31.41 30.18
CA GLY A 272 -1.02 30.51 30.29
C GLY A 272 -2.04 30.66 29.17
N THR A 273 -1.72 31.36 28.08
CA THR A 273 -2.56 31.39 26.87
C THR A 273 -2.34 30.12 26.07
N LEU A 274 -3.43 29.41 25.77
CA LEU A 274 -3.45 28.24 24.91
C LEU A 274 -3.54 28.66 23.44
N CYS A 275 -2.94 27.88 22.54
CA CYS A 275 -3.08 28.00 21.09
C CYS A 275 -3.32 26.62 20.50
N TYR A 276 -4.22 26.54 19.52
CA TYR A 276 -4.59 25.27 18.88
C TYR A 276 -5.19 25.50 17.49
N GLY A 277 -5.10 24.46 16.67
CA GLY A 277 -5.77 24.38 15.37
C GLY A 277 -7.19 23.84 15.51
N TYR A 278 -8.15 24.49 14.87
CA TYR A 278 -9.53 24.01 14.77
C TYR A 278 -10.12 24.41 13.41
N ASP A 279 -10.72 23.44 12.74
CA ASP A 279 -11.39 23.62 11.45
C ASP A 279 -10.52 24.26 10.34
N GLY A 280 -9.22 23.91 10.32
CA GLY A 280 -8.24 24.49 9.39
C GLY A 280 -7.78 25.90 9.76
N GLU A 281 -8.22 26.43 10.90
CA GLU A 281 -7.91 27.76 11.41
C GLU A 281 -7.16 27.69 12.75
N ILE A 282 -6.62 28.82 13.22
CA ILE A 282 -5.87 28.91 14.47
C ILE A 282 -6.67 29.71 15.50
N TYR A 283 -6.73 29.21 16.73
CA TYR A 283 -7.42 29.83 17.86
C TYR A 283 -6.48 30.02 19.03
N THR A 284 -6.72 31.08 19.80
CA THR A 284 -6.12 31.28 21.12
C THR A 284 -7.19 31.25 22.22
N LEU A 285 -6.80 30.84 23.41
CA LEU A 285 -7.69 30.77 24.56
C LEU A 285 -6.93 31.08 25.85
N THR A 286 -7.36 32.13 26.56
CA THR A 286 -7.04 32.27 27.98
C THR A 286 -8.05 31.44 28.79
N PRO A 287 -7.60 30.50 29.65
CA PRO A 287 -8.51 29.70 30.48
C PRO A 287 -9.54 30.56 31.23
N GLY A 288 -10.80 30.13 31.21
CA GLY A 288 -11.94 30.88 31.77
C GLY A 288 -12.55 31.93 30.85
N LYS A 289 -11.99 32.19 29.67
CA LYS A 289 -12.57 33.04 28.63
C LYS A 289 -13.11 32.20 27.46
N GLN A 290 -13.73 32.85 26.48
CA GLN A 290 -14.14 32.23 25.23
C GLN A 290 -12.97 32.13 24.25
N PRO A 291 -12.83 31.03 23.49
CA PRO A 291 -11.82 30.94 22.43
C PRO A 291 -11.94 32.07 21.42
N GLN A 292 -10.80 32.57 20.96
CA GLN A 292 -10.71 33.65 19.97
C GLN A 292 -10.00 33.14 18.72
N LYS A 293 -10.66 33.29 17.56
CA LYS A 293 -10.04 33.03 16.26
C LYS A 293 -8.93 34.06 16.02
N VAL A 294 -7.77 33.60 15.59
CA VAL A 294 -6.68 34.45 15.13
C VAL A 294 -6.95 34.81 13.67
N ASN A 295 -7.22 36.08 13.39
CA ASN A 295 -7.46 36.54 12.02
C ASN A 295 -6.12 36.63 11.28
N ILE A 296 -5.84 35.66 10.41
CA ILE A 296 -4.58 35.56 9.68
C ILE A 296 -4.81 35.95 8.22
N SER A 297 -3.86 36.68 7.66
CA SER A 297 -3.79 36.94 6.22
C SER A 297 -2.39 36.70 5.70
N ILE A 298 -2.31 36.06 4.54
CA ILE A 298 -1.05 35.82 3.85
C ILE A 298 -1.02 36.71 2.62
N LEU A 299 0.05 37.48 2.49
CA LEU A 299 0.37 38.19 1.27
C LEU A 299 1.56 37.50 0.61
N ALA A 300 1.27 36.62 -0.33
CA ALA A 300 2.25 35.89 -1.11
C ALA A 300 1.94 36.04 -2.61
N ASP A 301 2.97 35.91 -3.44
CA ASP A 301 2.78 35.73 -4.87
C ASP A 301 2.22 34.32 -5.14
N LYS A 302 1.45 34.14 -6.22
CA LYS A 302 0.92 32.83 -6.60
C LYS A 302 2.03 32.02 -7.29
N ASN A 303 2.86 31.35 -6.48
CA ASN A 303 3.95 30.50 -6.96
C ASN A 303 3.44 29.16 -7.54
N ASP A 304 2.25 28.73 -7.13
CA ASP A 304 1.64 27.49 -7.60
C ASP A 304 1.13 27.61 -9.03
N LYS A 305 1.36 26.58 -9.84
CA LYS A 305 0.90 26.51 -11.23
C LYS A 305 -0.35 25.64 -11.34
N ASP A 306 -1.41 26.20 -11.92
CA ASP A 306 -2.66 25.46 -12.17
C ASP A 306 -2.44 24.33 -13.20
N ILE A 307 -1.55 24.55 -14.18
CA ILE A 307 -1.15 23.57 -15.19
C ILE A 307 0.36 23.55 -15.34
N ILE A 308 0.96 22.36 -15.28
CA ILE A 308 2.38 22.12 -15.55
C ILE A 308 2.49 21.23 -16.79
N ARG A 309 2.93 21.81 -17.91
CA ARG A 309 3.12 21.06 -19.16
C ARG A 309 4.36 20.20 -19.10
N GLN A 310 4.20 18.93 -19.41
CA GLN A 310 5.26 17.93 -19.41
C GLN A 310 5.18 17.09 -20.67
N ILE A 311 6.31 16.50 -21.04
CA ILE A 311 6.37 15.41 -22.01
C ILE A 311 6.80 14.17 -21.24
N LYS A 312 6.01 13.11 -21.32
CA LYS A 312 6.27 11.82 -20.67
C LYS A 312 6.53 10.75 -21.71
N SER A 313 7.46 9.86 -21.39
CA SER A 313 7.81 8.66 -22.18
C SER A 313 7.77 7.38 -21.34
N ASN A 314 7.17 7.45 -20.15
CA ASN A 314 6.99 6.37 -19.19
C ASN A 314 5.75 6.62 -18.33
N GLY A 315 5.19 5.57 -17.73
CA GLY A 315 4.03 5.64 -16.85
C GLY A 315 2.75 5.00 -17.40
N ALA A 316 2.85 4.22 -18.48
CA ALA A 316 1.74 3.45 -19.01
C ALA A 316 1.31 2.35 -18.03
N THR A 317 0.01 2.13 -17.88
CA THR A 317 -0.54 1.16 -16.89
C THR A 317 -1.45 0.11 -17.52
N ASP A 318 -2.33 0.50 -18.43
CA ASP A 318 -3.29 -0.36 -19.12
C ASP A 318 -3.16 -0.15 -20.64
N ILE A 319 -3.40 -1.19 -21.45
CA ILE A 319 -3.20 -1.14 -22.90
C ILE A 319 -4.25 -1.90 -23.71
N ALA A 320 -4.49 -1.43 -24.93
CA ALA A 320 -5.21 -2.16 -25.97
C ALA A 320 -4.46 -2.03 -27.30
N VAL A 321 -4.40 -3.12 -28.07
CA VAL A 321 -3.73 -3.13 -29.38
C VAL A 321 -4.78 -2.94 -30.47
N SER A 322 -4.49 -2.11 -31.48
CA SER A 322 -5.42 -1.91 -32.58
C SER A 322 -5.60 -3.20 -33.41
N PRO A 323 -6.76 -3.43 -34.06
CA PRO A 323 -7.04 -4.69 -34.77
C PRO A 323 -6.04 -5.05 -35.88
N LYS A 324 -5.33 -4.05 -36.42
CA LYS A 324 -4.29 -4.23 -37.46
C LYS A 324 -2.87 -4.30 -36.90
N GLY A 325 -2.71 -4.23 -35.57
CA GLY A 325 -1.39 -4.27 -34.91
C GLY A 325 -0.49 -3.12 -35.33
N LYS A 326 -1.03 -1.90 -35.50
CA LYS A 326 -0.26 -0.72 -35.91
C LYS A 326 -0.17 0.37 -34.85
N GLU A 327 -1.04 0.32 -33.85
CA GLU A 327 -1.15 1.31 -32.78
C GLU A 327 -1.43 0.61 -31.46
N VAL A 328 -1.00 1.22 -30.36
CA VAL A 328 -1.34 0.79 -29.01
C VAL A 328 -2.00 1.97 -28.30
N ALA A 329 -3.23 1.76 -27.83
CA ALA A 329 -3.87 2.66 -26.88
C ALA A 329 -3.38 2.33 -25.47
N PHE A 330 -3.18 3.33 -24.63
CA PHE A 330 -2.72 3.12 -23.26
C PHE A 330 -3.22 4.20 -22.30
N ILE A 331 -3.27 3.85 -21.01
CA ILE A 331 -3.57 4.78 -19.91
C ILE A 331 -2.27 5.29 -19.28
N MET A 332 -2.17 6.61 -19.11
CA MET A 332 -1.09 7.25 -18.34
C MET A 332 -1.68 8.38 -17.49
N ARG A 333 -1.53 8.27 -16.16
CA ARG A 333 -1.98 9.28 -15.18
C ARG A 333 -3.46 9.69 -15.37
N GLY A 334 -4.33 8.72 -15.59
CA GLY A 334 -5.75 8.95 -15.85
C GLY A 334 -6.07 9.02 -17.34
N ASP A 335 -5.28 9.69 -18.17
CA ASP A 335 -5.64 9.94 -19.57
C ASP A 335 -5.42 8.75 -20.53
N VAL A 336 -6.24 8.72 -21.59
CA VAL A 336 -6.12 7.81 -22.75
C VAL A 336 -5.22 8.43 -23.81
N TYR A 337 -4.22 7.65 -24.23
CA TYR A 337 -3.31 7.97 -25.34
C TYR A 337 -3.33 6.87 -26.38
N VAL A 338 -2.94 7.19 -27.62
CA VAL A 338 -2.65 6.19 -28.66
C VAL A 338 -1.30 6.51 -29.30
N THR A 339 -0.38 5.55 -29.31
CA THR A 339 0.93 5.68 -29.97
C THR A 339 1.08 4.71 -31.14
N SER A 340 1.92 5.08 -32.10
CA SER A 340 2.36 4.18 -33.16
C SER A 340 3.26 3.09 -32.57
N ILE A 341 3.20 1.89 -33.13
CA ILE A 341 4.11 0.80 -32.73
C ILE A 341 5.53 1.05 -33.26
N ASP A 342 5.65 1.66 -34.43
CA ASP A 342 6.92 1.80 -35.15
C ASP A 342 7.57 3.19 -34.96
N TYR A 343 6.81 4.18 -34.46
CA TYR A 343 7.24 5.58 -34.31
C TYR A 343 6.79 6.16 -32.97
N LYS A 344 7.41 7.27 -32.54
CA LYS A 344 7.04 7.99 -31.30
C LYS A 344 5.77 8.84 -31.43
N THR A 345 5.17 8.90 -32.62
CA THR A 345 3.96 9.69 -32.86
C THR A 345 2.84 9.23 -31.94
N THR A 346 2.46 10.11 -31.01
CA THR A 346 1.47 9.83 -29.96
C THR A 346 0.35 10.86 -30.03
N LYS A 347 -0.89 10.40 -29.97
CA LYS A 347 -2.09 11.23 -29.90
C LYS A 347 -2.68 11.12 -28.49
N GLN A 348 -2.87 12.26 -27.84
CA GLN A 348 -3.70 12.36 -26.64
C GLN A 348 -5.18 12.29 -27.04
N ILE A 349 -5.95 11.38 -26.43
CA ILE A 349 -7.37 11.16 -26.72
C ILE A 349 -8.24 11.92 -25.71
N THR A 350 -7.91 11.81 -24.42
CA THR A 350 -8.53 12.55 -23.32
C THR A 350 -7.51 13.48 -22.69
N ASN A 351 -7.99 14.57 -22.10
CA ASN A 351 -7.17 15.50 -21.33
C ASN A 351 -7.99 15.98 -20.14
N THR A 352 -8.21 15.08 -19.18
CA THR A 352 -9.04 15.31 -18.00
C THR A 352 -8.19 15.27 -16.72
N PRO A 353 -8.65 15.84 -15.60
CA PRO A 353 -8.03 15.62 -14.30
C PRO A 353 -8.46 14.29 -13.66
N ASP A 354 -9.45 13.61 -14.25
CA ASP A 354 -10.08 12.41 -13.72
C ASP A 354 -9.37 11.14 -14.23
N GLN A 355 -9.86 9.98 -13.81
CA GLN A 355 -9.28 8.70 -14.22
C GLN A 355 -10.08 8.04 -15.36
N GLU A 356 -9.40 7.68 -16.43
CA GLU A 356 -9.83 6.68 -17.41
C GLU A 356 -9.12 5.32 -17.20
N ARG A 357 -9.84 4.23 -17.53
CA ARG A 357 -9.36 2.83 -17.45
C ARG A 357 -10.02 1.94 -18.50
N ASN A 358 -9.44 0.75 -18.72
CA ASN A 358 -10.02 -0.37 -19.44
C ASN A 358 -10.39 -0.05 -20.89
N ILE A 359 -9.37 0.13 -21.71
CA ILE A 359 -9.52 0.53 -23.11
C ILE A 359 -9.84 -0.69 -23.98
N SER A 360 -10.73 -0.52 -24.97
CA SER A 360 -10.99 -1.52 -26.00
C SER A 360 -11.17 -0.85 -27.37
N PHE A 361 -10.55 -1.43 -28.41
CA PHE A 361 -10.76 -1.00 -29.80
C PHE A 361 -12.00 -1.68 -30.40
N ALA A 362 -12.78 -0.90 -31.15
CA ALA A 362 -13.75 -1.47 -32.06
C ALA A 362 -13.04 -2.28 -33.17
N PRO A 363 -13.65 -3.33 -33.73
CA PRO A 363 -13.02 -4.17 -34.75
C PRO A 363 -12.57 -3.44 -36.03
N ASP A 364 -13.14 -2.27 -36.31
CA ASP A 364 -12.73 -1.42 -37.44
C ASP A 364 -11.45 -0.60 -37.17
N GLY A 365 -11.01 -0.52 -35.92
CA GLY A 365 -9.87 0.25 -35.45
C GLY A 365 -10.10 1.76 -35.39
N ARG A 366 -11.34 2.24 -35.57
CA ARG A 366 -11.66 3.67 -35.68
C ARG A 366 -12.40 4.24 -34.47
N THR A 367 -12.78 3.38 -33.54
CA THR A 367 -13.45 3.76 -32.30
C THR A 367 -12.77 3.08 -31.12
N LEU A 368 -12.59 3.83 -30.03
CA LEU A 368 -12.23 3.31 -28.71
C LEU A 368 -13.45 3.33 -27.81
N VAL A 369 -13.53 2.40 -26.87
CA VAL A 369 -14.39 2.47 -25.68
C VAL A 369 -13.51 2.35 -24.44
N TYR A 370 -13.84 3.09 -23.39
CA TYR A 370 -13.12 3.07 -22.11
C TYR A 370 -14.07 3.49 -20.98
N SER A 371 -13.67 3.19 -19.75
CA SER A 371 -14.32 3.69 -18.53
C SER A 371 -13.70 5.02 -18.15
N SER A 372 -14.51 5.99 -17.70
CA SER A 372 -14.05 7.27 -17.16
C SER A 372 -14.88 7.61 -15.92
N GLU A 373 -14.23 8.09 -14.85
CA GLU A 373 -14.88 8.47 -13.59
C GLU A 373 -15.10 9.98 -13.49
N ARG A 374 -15.78 10.54 -14.48
CA ARG A 374 -16.18 11.95 -14.46
C ARG A 374 -17.37 12.13 -13.54
N ASP A 375 -17.41 13.26 -12.83
CA ASP A 375 -18.47 13.61 -11.88
C ASP A 375 -18.68 12.57 -10.75
N GLY A 376 -17.62 11.85 -10.36
CA GLY A 376 -17.65 10.87 -9.26
C GLY A 376 -18.37 9.56 -9.58
N LEU A 377 -18.60 9.23 -10.86
CA LEU A 377 -19.25 7.99 -11.26
C LEU A 377 -18.60 7.39 -12.51
N TRP A 378 -18.13 6.15 -12.41
CA TRP A 378 -17.65 5.41 -13.57
C TRP A 378 -18.73 5.23 -14.62
N GLN A 379 -18.47 5.70 -15.83
CA GLN A 379 -19.33 5.55 -16.99
C GLN A 379 -18.48 5.19 -18.22
N LEU A 380 -19.15 4.68 -19.25
CA LEU A 380 -18.49 4.29 -20.48
C LEU A 380 -18.51 5.44 -21.47
N TYR A 381 -17.38 5.67 -22.13
CA TYR A 381 -17.22 6.67 -23.18
C TYR A 381 -16.65 6.03 -24.42
N THR A 382 -16.97 6.60 -25.58
CA THR A 382 -16.40 6.22 -26.87
C THR A 382 -15.72 7.41 -27.52
N SER A 383 -14.55 7.21 -28.12
CA SER A 383 -13.87 8.20 -28.96
C SER A 383 -13.70 7.67 -30.39
N THR A 384 -14.17 8.40 -31.39
CA THR A 384 -14.21 7.97 -32.79
C THR A 384 -13.48 8.96 -33.72
N ILE A 385 -12.74 8.43 -34.70
CA ILE A 385 -12.14 9.23 -35.78
C ILE A 385 -13.23 9.76 -36.72
N VAL A 386 -13.39 11.09 -36.78
CA VAL A 386 -14.46 11.76 -37.54
C VAL A 386 -14.24 11.66 -39.05
N ARG A 387 -13.03 11.94 -39.50
CA ARG A 387 -12.68 11.98 -40.92
C ARG A 387 -12.52 10.57 -41.48
N LYS A 388 -13.28 10.24 -42.52
CA LYS A 388 -13.36 8.87 -43.05
C LYS A 388 -12.03 8.40 -43.66
N GLU A 389 -11.30 9.33 -44.26
CA GLU A 389 -9.99 9.13 -44.88
C GLU A 389 -8.87 8.82 -43.88
N GLU A 390 -8.99 9.29 -42.62
CA GLU A 390 -8.02 9.05 -41.55
C GLU A 390 -8.26 7.69 -40.91
N LYS A 391 -7.30 6.78 -40.97
CA LYS A 391 -7.49 5.36 -40.59
C LYS A 391 -6.91 5.00 -39.22
N GLN A 392 -6.23 5.93 -38.56
CA GLN A 392 -5.38 5.71 -37.39
C GLN A 392 -5.53 6.89 -36.42
N PHE A 393 -5.60 6.61 -35.13
CA PHE A 393 -5.76 7.64 -34.09
C PHE A 393 -4.52 8.54 -33.98
N THR A 394 -3.32 7.98 -34.13
CA THR A 394 -2.04 8.69 -34.10
C THR A 394 -1.96 9.86 -35.07
N TYR A 395 -2.70 9.79 -36.19
CA TYR A 395 -2.74 10.83 -37.22
C TYR A 395 -4.12 11.49 -37.35
N ALA A 396 -5.06 11.17 -36.46
CA ALA A 396 -6.40 11.74 -36.52
C ALA A 396 -6.35 13.25 -36.20
N THR A 397 -6.93 14.06 -37.08
CA THR A 397 -7.00 15.52 -36.88
C THR A 397 -8.21 15.91 -36.03
N GLU A 398 -9.28 15.10 -36.06
CA GLU A 398 -10.52 15.35 -35.34
C GLU A 398 -11.09 14.07 -34.73
N LEU A 399 -11.43 14.13 -33.44
CA LEU A 399 -12.02 13.04 -32.67
C LEU A 399 -13.37 13.49 -32.11
N LYS A 400 -14.35 12.59 -32.11
CA LYS A 400 -15.64 12.78 -31.46
C LYS A 400 -15.73 11.87 -30.25
N GLU A 401 -15.90 12.44 -29.07
CA GLU A 401 -16.18 11.70 -27.84
C GLU A 401 -17.69 11.69 -27.55
N GLU A 402 -18.22 10.55 -27.13
CA GLU A 402 -19.62 10.39 -26.72
C GLU A 402 -19.71 9.52 -25.46
N ARG A 403 -20.56 9.92 -24.51
CA ARG A 403 -20.90 9.09 -23.36
C ARG A 403 -21.85 7.97 -23.80
N LEU A 404 -21.47 6.71 -23.54
CA LEU A 404 -22.18 5.51 -23.96
C LEU A 404 -23.21 5.03 -22.93
N THR A 405 -22.87 5.06 -21.63
CA THR A 405 -23.80 4.71 -20.54
C THR A 405 -24.24 5.95 -19.77
N ASN A 406 -25.48 5.94 -19.29
CA ASN A 406 -26.02 7.00 -18.45
C ASN A 406 -26.88 6.40 -17.32
N SER A 407 -26.21 5.68 -16.41
CA SER A 407 -26.82 5.01 -15.26
C SER A 407 -26.56 5.78 -13.96
N LYS A 408 -27.18 5.33 -12.87
CA LYS A 408 -26.94 5.83 -11.49
C LYS A 408 -25.89 5.03 -10.71
N VAL A 409 -25.29 4.02 -11.35
CA VAL A 409 -24.32 3.10 -10.77
C VAL A 409 -23.14 2.96 -11.71
N ALA A 410 -21.97 2.58 -11.19
CA ALA A 410 -20.75 2.44 -11.97
C ALA A 410 -20.95 1.52 -13.19
N SER A 411 -20.46 1.93 -14.36
CA SER A 411 -20.30 1.10 -15.55
C SER A 411 -18.81 1.03 -15.88
N PHE A 412 -18.23 -0.17 -15.91
CA PHE A 412 -16.79 -0.35 -15.85
C PHE A 412 -16.32 -1.51 -16.75
N GLN A 413 -15.03 -1.53 -17.12
CA GLN A 413 -14.40 -2.58 -17.94
C GLN A 413 -15.16 -2.92 -19.25
N PRO A 414 -15.33 -1.97 -20.19
CA PRO A 414 -16.02 -2.24 -21.44
C PRO A 414 -15.17 -3.08 -22.41
N GLN A 415 -15.82 -3.99 -23.14
CA GLN A 415 -15.23 -4.72 -24.26
C GLN A 415 -16.20 -4.79 -25.43
N PHE A 416 -15.74 -4.39 -26.62
CA PHE A 416 -16.49 -4.59 -27.86
C PHE A 416 -16.68 -6.09 -28.16
N SER A 417 -17.87 -6.44 -28.67
CA SER A 417 -18.07 -7.72 -29.33
C SER A 417 -17.18 -7.81 -30.58
N PRO A 418 -16.67 -9.00 -30.95
CA PRO A 418 -15.86 -9.16 -32.17
C PRO A 418 -16.52 -8.70 -33.47
N ASP A 419 -17.85 -8.68 -33.54
CA ASP A 419 -18.60 -8.13 -34.68
C ASP A 419 -18.83 -6.60 -34.62
N GLY A 420 -18.45 -5.97 -33.51
CA GLY A 420 -18.50 -4.52 -33.28
C GLY A 420 -19.91 -3.96 -33.07
N LYS A 421 -20.93 -4.79 -32.89
CA LYS A 421 -22.32 -4.34 -32.73
C LYS A 421 -22.70 -4.05 -31.28
N GLU A 422 -21.98 -4.62 -30.33
CA GLU A 422 -22.33 -4.58 -28.90
C GLU A 422 -21.09 -4.33 -28.02
N VAL A 423 -21.32 -3.90 -26.79
CA VAL A 423 -20.30 -3.75 -25.76
C VAL A 423 -20.78 -4.48 -24.51
N ALA A 424 -19.96 -5.39 -23.98
CA ALA A 424 -20.15 -5.94 -22.64
C ALA A 424 -19.42 -5.08 -21.62
N PHE A 425 -19.93 -4.99 -20.40
CA PHE A 425 -19.34 -4.22 -19.31
C PHE A 425 -19.82 -4.73 -17.95
N LEU A 426 -19.15 -4.31 -16.89
CA LEU A 426 -19.55 -4.56 -15.51
C LEU A 426 -20.38 -3.39 -14.97
N GLU A 427 -21.61 -3.66 -14.56
CA GLU A 427 -22.40 -2.73 -13.76
C GLU A 427 -22.09 -2.96 -12.28
N ASN A 428 -21.78 -1.87 -11.58
CA ASN A 428 -21.32 -1.87 -10.20
C ASN A 428 -20.21 -2.90 -9.92
N ARG A 429 -19.27 -3.01 -10.87
CA ARG A 429 -18.07 -3.87 -10.84
C ARG A 429 -18.34 -5.38 -10.75
N THR A 430 -19.59 -5.84 -10.83
CA THR A 430 -19.96 -7.23 -10.54
C THR A 430 -20.97 -7.81 -11.54
N ALA A 431 -22.07 -7.12 -11.84
CA ALA A 431 -23.05 -7.65 -12.80
C ALA A 431 -22.56 -7.49 -14.24
N ILE A 432 -22.57 -8.55 -15.04
CA ILE A 432 -22.22 -8.45 -16.47
C ILE A 432 -23.45 -7.98 -17.25
N ARG A 433 -23.30 -6.86 -17.94
CA ARG A 433 -24.29 -6.25 -18.82
C ARG A 433 -23.79 -6.22 -20.25
N VAL A 434 -24.71 -6.22 -21.21
CA VAL A 434 -24.42 -5.98 -22.63
C VAL A 434 -25.30 -4.85 -23.14
N ILE A 435 -24.68 -3.85 -23.79
CA ILE A 435 -25.36 -2.76 -24.50
C ILE A 435 -25.26 -2.98 -26.02
N ASN A 436 -26.41 -2.90 -26.69
CA ASN A 436 -26.46 -2.90 -28.14
C ASN A 436 -26.19 -1.49 -28.69
N LEU A 437 -25.16 -1.31 -29.51
CA LEU A 437 -24.70 0.04 -29.89
C LEU A 437 -25.67 0.80 -30.79
N LYS A 438 -26.51 0.08 -31.54
CA LYS A 438 -27.52 0.65 -32.45
C LYS A 438 -28.79 1.05 -31.71
N SER A 439 -29.37 0.13 -30.93
CA SER A 439 -30.63 0.35 -30.22
C SER A 439 -30.47 1.01 -28.85
N LYS A 440 -29.25 1.00 -28.29
CA LYS A 440 -28.91 1.41 -26.92
C LYS A 440 -29.58 0.59 -25.82
N ALA A 441 -30.20 -0.54 -26.16
CA ALA A 441 -30.79 -1.44 -25.18
C ALA A 441 -29.71 -2.16 -24.36
N VAL A 442 -29.90 -2.19 -23.04
CA VAL A 442 -29.02 -2.89 -22.07
C VAL A 442 -29.73 -4.13 -21.55
N ARG A 443 -28.99 -5.24 -21.38
CA ARG A 443 -29.49 -6.50 -20.81
C ARG A 443 -28.52 -7.11 -19.82
N THR A 444 -29.04 -7.86 -18.85
CA THR A 444 -28.23 -8.68 -17.93
C THR A 444 -27.74 -9.94 -18.63
N VAL A 445 -26.47 -10.29 -18.45
CA VAL A 445 -25.91 -11.59 -18.82
C VAL A 445 -25.58 -12.41 -17.57
N MET A 446 -25.08 -11.76 -16.51
CA MET A 446 -24.89 -12.39 -15.20
C MET A 446 -25.23 -11.40 -14.07
N ASP A 447 -25.89 -11.91 -13.04
CA ASP A 447 -26.27 -11.15 -11.85
C ASP A 447 -25.10 -10.98 -10.88
N ALA A 448 -25.09 -9.88 -10.12
CA ALA A 448 -24.01 -9.51 -9.20
C ALA A 448 -23.73 -10.57 -8.13
N LYS A 449 -24.73 -11.35 -7.67
CA LYS A 449 -24.54 -12.32 -6.57
C LYS A 449 -23.54 -13.44 -6.86
N TYR A 450 -23.16 -13.64 -8.12
CA TYR A 450 -22.24 -14.69 -8.56
C TYR A 450 -20.79 -14.20 -8.68
N GLN A 451 -20.54 -12.92 -8.39
CA GLN A 451 -19.23 -12.30 -8.40
C GLN A 451 -19.07 -11.37 -7.20
N TYR A 452 -17.82 -11.06 -6.86
CA TYR A 452 -17.52 -10.06 -5.85
C TYR A 452 -16.25 -9.33 -6.28
N SER A 453 -16.34 -8.00 -6.38
CA SER A 453 -15.20 -7.14 -6.70
C SER A 453 -14.59 -6.60 -5.42
N TYR A 454 -13.40 -7.09 -5.10
CA TYR A 454 -12.59 -6.63 -3.98
C TYR A 454 -11.74 -5.40 -4.35
N ALA A 455 -11.35 -5.23 -5.61
CA ALA A 455 -10.61 -4.06 -6.08
C ALA A 455 -11.09 -3.63 -7.47
N ASP A 456 -11.03 -2.35 -7.79
CA ASP A 456 -11.44 -1.89 -9.12
C ASP A 456 -10.53 -2.48 -10.19
N GLY A 457 -11.11 -3.27 -11.09
CA GLY A 457 -10.40 -3.95 -12.18
C GLY A 457 -10.03 -5.41 -11.89
N ASP A 458 -10.53 -6.00 -10.80
CA ASP A 458 -10.20 -7.37 -10.39
C ASP A 458 -11.08 -8.48 -11.01
N GLN A 459 -12.24 -8.11 -11.55
CA GLN A 459 -13.09 -9.02 -12.31
C GLN A 459 -12.66 -9.04 -13.77
N TRP A 460 -13.01 -10.12 -14.48
CA TRP A 460 -12.76 -10.20 -15.92
C TRP A 460 -13.88 -10.95 -16.63
N PHE A 461 -14.03 -10.67 -17.92
CA PHE A 461 -14.84 -11.46 -18.84
C PHE A 461 -14.25 -11.39 -20.25
N GLN A 462 -14.62 -12.33 -21.12
CA GLN A 462 -14.15 -12.34 -22.50
C GLN A 462 -15.21 -12.84 -23.48
N TRP A 463 -15.48 -12.06 -24.52
CA TRP A 463 -16.32 -12.46 -25.66
C TRP A 463 -15.76 -13.65 -26.44
N SER A 464 -16.66 -14.55 -26.85
CA SER A 464 -16.36 -15.58 -27.84
C SER A 464 -16.13 -14.98 -29.23
N PRO A 465 -15.34 -15.63 -30.11
CA PRO A 465 -15.07 -15.15 -31.46
C PRO A 465 -16.31 -14.91 -32.35
N ASP A 466 -17.42 -15.60 -32.09
CA ASP A 466 -18.70 -15.45 -32.80
C ASP A 466 -19.65 -14.41 -32.19
N SER A 467 -19.21 -13.72 -31.12
CA SER A 467 -20.00 -12.73 -30.38
C SER A 467 -21.26 -13.26 -29.69
N GLN A 468 -21.43 -14.58 -29.53
CA GLN A 468 -22.64 -15.17 -28.92
C GLN A 468 -22.47 -15.59 -27.45
N TRP A 469 -21.24 -15.66 -26.95
CA TRP A 469 -20.93 -16.19 -25.62
C TRP A 469 -19.89 -15.34 -24.89
N ILE A 470 -19.86 -15.49 -23.57
CA ILE A 470 -18.92 -14.81 -22.67
C ILE A 470 -18.37 -15.83 -21.67
N LEU A 471 -17.06 -15.82 -21.44
CA LEU A 471 -16.41 -16.47 -20.29
C LEU A 471 -16.21 -15.45 -19.16
N SER A 472 -16.32 -15.86 -17.91
CA SER A 472 -16.06 -15.00 -16.75
C SER A 472 -15.76 -15.79 -15.47
N ASP A 473 -15.32 -15.08 -14.42
CA ASP A 473 -15.19 -15.60 -13.05
C ASP A 473 -16.56 -15.96 -12.45
N PHE A 474 -16.58 -16.98 -11.58
CA PHE A 474 -17.79 -17.42 -10.90
C PHE A 474 -17.50 -17.91 -9.47
N ILE A 475 -18.15 -17.32 -8.46
CA ILE A 475 -18.01 -17.73 -7.06
C ILE A 475 -19.26 -18.44 -6.50
N GLY A 476 -20.28 -18.67 -7.34
CA GLY A 476 -21.53 -19.26 -6.89
C GLY A 476 -22.20 -18.46 -5.77
N ILE A 477 -22.58 -19.13 -4.68
CA ILE A 477 -23.06 -18.50 -3.44
C ILE A 477 -22.12 -18.93 -2.30
N GLY A 478 -21.33 -17.98 -1.78
CA GLY A 478 -20.40 -18.21 -0.67
C GLY A 478 -19.01 -18.75 -1.06
N GLY A 479 -18.69 -18.87 -2.35
CA GLY A 479 -17.42 -19.41 -2.85
C GLY A 479 -16.30 -18.38 -3.04
N TRP A 480 -16.25 -17.29 -2.29
CA TRP A 480 -15.29 -16.19 -2.55
C TRP A 480 -13.82 -16.66 -2.59
N ASN A 481 -13.44 -17.64 -1.77
CA ASN A 481 -12.06 -18.15 -1.71
C ASN A 481 -11.67 -19.10 -2.86
N ASN A 482 -12.64 -19.59 -3.64
CA ASN A 482 -12.42 -20.58 -4.70
C ASN A 482 -13.27 -20.18 -5.92
N LYS A 483 -12.62 -19.58 -6.93
CA LYS A 483 -13.28 -19.16 -8.16
C LYS A 483 -13.33 -20.29 -9.18
N ASP A 484 -14.40 -20.36 -9.94
CA ASP A 484 -14.59 -21.19 -11.12
C ASP A 484 -14.70 -20.32 -12.39
N VAL A 485 -14.70 -20.96 -13.56
CA VAL A 485 -14.97 -20.32 -14.86
C VAL A 485 -16.40 -20.65 -15.30
N VAL A 486 -17.19 -19.63 -15.67
CA VAL A 486 -18.56 -19.80 -16.17
C VAL A 486 -18.68 -19.45 -17.65
N LEU A 487 -19.49 -20.22 -18.38
CA LEU A 487 -19.94 -19.92 -19.74
C LEU A 487 -21.33 -19.27 -19.72
N LEU A 488 -21.44 -18.12 -20.37
CA LEU A 488 -22.64 -17.30 -20.39
C LEU A 488 -23.06 -17.03 -21.83
N LYS A 489 -24.36 -17.13 -22.11
CA LYS A 489 -24.90 -16.72 -23.42
C LYS A 489 -25.09 -15.21 -23.44
N ALA A 490 -24.52 -14.54 -24.45
CA ALA A 490 -24.44 -13.07 -24.47
C ALA A 490 -25.80 -12.38 -24.70
N ASP A 491 -26.83 -13.10 -25.12
CA ASP A 491 -28.21 -12.58 -25.21
C ASP A 491 -28.92 -12.53 -23.84
N GLY A 492 -28.30 -13.08 -22.78
CA GLY A 492 -28.86 -13.18 -21.43
C GLY A 492 -29.99 -14.20 -21.30
N LYS A 493 -30.22 -15.03 -22.34
CA LYS A 493 -31.32 -16.01 -22.43
C LYS A 493 -30.75 -17.41 -22.58
N GLY A 494 -30.32 -17.99 -21.46
CA GLY A 494 -29.79 -19.35 -21.40
C GLY A 494 -29.37 -19.71 -19.98
N GLU A 495 -29.14 -21.00 -19.74
CA GLU A 495 -28.53 -21.45 -18.50
C GLU A 495 -27.04 -21.08 -18.47
N MET A 496 -26.58 -20.62 -17.31
CA MET A 496 -25.15 -20.42 -17.05
C MET A 496 -24.53 -21.77 -16.75
N VAL A 497 -23.41 -22.09 -17.40
CA VAL A 497 -22.73 -23.38 -17.20
C VAL A 497 -21.43 -23.14 -16.45
N ASN A 498 -21.32 -23.64 -15.21
CA ASN A 498 -20.04 -23.71 -14.51
C ASN A 498 -19.15 -24.73 -15.23
N LEU A 499 -18.09 -24.25 -15.87
CA LEU A 499 -17.25 -25.10 -16.71
C LEU A 499 -16.30 -25.96 -15.87
N THR A 500 -15.78 -25.44 -14.76
CA THR A 500 -14.64 -26.04 -14.05
C THR A 500 -15.00 -26.88 -12.84
N GLU A 501 -15.98 -26.47 -12.03
CA GLU A 501 -16.51 -27.20 -10.85
C GLU A 501 -15.42 -27.86 -9.97
N SER A 502 -14.31 -27.17 -9.72
CA SER A 502 -13.07 -27.86 -9.35
C SER A 502 -12.81 -27.89 -7.84
N GLY A 503 -13.34 -26.93 -7.08
CA GLY A 503 -12.95 -26.67 -5.69
C GLY A 503 -11.53 -26.09 -5.54
N TYR A 504 -10.86 -25.80 -6.66
CA TYR A 504 -9.59 -25.10 -6.79
C TYR A 504 -9.87 -23.62 -7.12
N SER A 505 -8.82 -22.84 -7.38
CA SER A 505 -8.95 -21.49 -7.93
C SER A 505 -8.67 -21.52 -9.42
N ASP A 506 -9.72 -21.42 -10.23
CA ASP A 506 -9.67 -21.35 -11.67
C ASP A 506 -9.90 -19.90 -12.14
N SER A 507 -9.00 -19.35 -12.96
CA SER A 507 -9.04 -17.95 -13.39
C SER A 507 -8.43 -17.71 -14.78
N ASN A 508 -8.52 -16.48 -15.28
CA ASN A 508 -7.87 -16.02 -16.52
C ASN A 508 -8.17 -16.93 -17.72
N ALA A 509 -9.43 -17.33 -17.88
CA ALA A 509 -9.81 -18.18 -18.99
C ALA A 509 -9.85 -17.39 -20.31
N LYS A 510 -9.36 -18.01 -21.39
CA LYS A 510 -9.26 -17.40 -22.71
C LYS A 510 -9.72 -18.35 -23.79
N TRP A 511 -10.52 -17.83 -24.73
CA TRP A 511 -10.92 -18.56 -25.92
C TRP A 511 -9.71 -18.89 -26.80
N VAL A 512 -9.65 -20.14 -27.27
CA VAL A 512 -8.62 -20.61 -28.20
C VAL A 512 -9.22 -21.50 -29.29
N LEU A 513 -8.43 -21.82 -30.31
CA LEU A 513 -8.84 -22.70 -31.43
C LEU A 513 -10.16 -22.24 -32.09
N GLY A 514 -10.31 -20.92 -32.28
CA GLY A 514 -11.51 -20.34 -32.86
C GLY A 514 -12.77 -20.45 -32.00
N GLY A 515 -12.64 -20.67 -30.68
CA GLY A 515 -13.75 -20.80 -29.74
C GLY A 515 -14.14 -22.25 -29.43
N LYS A 516 -13.42 -23.23 -30.01
CA LYS A 516 -13.65 -24.67 -29.78
C LYS A 516 -13.09 -25.19 -28.46
N ALA A 517 -12.28 -24.38 -27.78
CA ALA A 517 -11.70 -24.70 -26.49
C ALA A 517 -11.41 -23.40 -25.71
N MET A 518 -11.13 -23.54 -24.43
CA MET A 518 -10.56 -22.48 -23.61
C MET A 518 -9.27 -22.95 -22.94
N ILE A 519 -8.32 -22.04 -22.75
CA ILE A 519 -7.24 -22.21 -21.77
C ILE A 519 -7.58 -21.45 -20.49
N TRP A 520 -7.09 -21.88 -19.33
CA TRP A 520 -7.24 -21.15 -18.06
C TRP A 520 -6.14 -21.53 -17.07
N ASN A 521 -5.98 -20.76 -16.00
CA ASN A 521 -5.03 -21.03 -14.93
C ASN A 521 -5.72 -21.70 -13.74
N SER A 522 -5.09 -22.73 -13.15
CA SER A 522 -5.61 -23.47 -12.01
C SER A 522 -4.50 -23.85 -11.02
N ASP A 523 -4.78 -23.74 -9.72
CA ASP A 523 -3.87 -24.18 -8.65
C ASP A 523 -3.92 -25.70 -8.38
N ARG A 524 -4.70 -26.46 -9.17
CA ARG A 524 -5.00 -27.88 -8.88
C ARG A 524 -3.81 -28.83 -8.81
N ALA A 525 -2.75 -28.55 -9.57
CA ALA A 525 -1.48 -29.30 -9.50
C ALA A 525 -0.38 -28.51 -8.80
N GLY A 526 -0.70 -27.29 -8.36
CA GLY A 526 0.19 -26.30 -7.80
C GLY A 526 0.78 -26.71 -6.46
N TYR A 527 2.02 -26.31 -6.23
CA TYR A 527 2.55 -26.31 -4.88
C TYR A 527 1.85 -25.23 -4.07
N ARG A 528 1.11 -25.66 -3.04
CA ARG A 528 0.50 -24.74 -2.09
C ARG A 528 1.52 -24.22 -1.10
N SER A 529 1.31 -22.98 -0.70
CA SER A 529 2.02 -22.42 0.43
C SER A 529 1.83 -23.31 1.66
N HIS A 530 2.90 -23.60 2.38
CA HIS A 530 2.84 -24.44 3.58
C HIS A 530 1.99 -23.81 4.70
N GLY A 531 1.93 -22.48 4.76
CA GLY A 531 0.97 -21.75 5.57
C GLY A 531 0.69 -20.41 4.91
N SER A 532 -0.48 -19.85 5.17
CA SER A 532 -1.04 -18.69 4.48
C SER A 532 -1.55 -19.04 3.10
N TRP A 533 -2.28 -18.11 2.50
CA TRP A 533 -2.74 -18.19 1.12
C TRP A 533 -1.59 -18.16 0.11
N GLY A 534 -1.83 -18.77 -1.05
CA GLY A 534 -0.92 -18.76 -2.19
C GLY A 534 -0.62 -20.17 -2.71
N SER A 535 -0.60 -20.26 -4.02
CA SER A 535 -0.26 -21.44 -4.78
C SER A 535 0.60 -21.05 -5.97
N GLU A 536 1.34 -22.01 -6.47
CA GLU A 536 1.75 -21.98 -7.87
C GLU A 536 0.60 -22.49 -8.74
N ASP A 537 0.55 -22.05 -9.98
CA ASP A 537 -0.54 -22.39 -10.89
C ASP A 537 0.00 -23.08 -12.15
N ASP A 538 -0.92 -23.68 -12.88
CA ASP A 538 -0.69 -24.31 -14.17
C ASP A 538 -1.74 -23.84 -15.18
N THR A 539 -1.36 -23.76 -16.45
CA THR A 539 -2.31 -23.51 -17.53
C THR A 539 -2.87 -24.84 -18.04
N TYR A 540 -4.19 -24.94 -18.11
CA TYR A 540 -4.92 -26.08 -18.66
C TYR A 540 -5.67 -25.67 -19.93
N ILE A 541 -6.08 -26.66 -20.73
CA ILE A 541 -7.02 -26.51 -21.85
C ILE A 541 -8.21 -27.44 -21.68
N MET A 542 -9.40 -26.95 -22.02
CA MET A 542 -10.67 -27.70 -22.01
C MET A 542 -11.31 -27.55 -23.38
N PHE A 543 -11.63 -28.69 -24.00
CA PHE A 543 -12.24 -28.71 -25.32
C PHE A 543 -13.76 -28.86 -25.25
N PHE A 544 -14.44 -28.00 -25.99
CA PHE A 544 -15.90 -28.02 -26.18
C PHE A 544 -16.31 -28.71 -27.49
N ASP A 545 -15.34 -29.15 -28.29
CA ASP A 545 -15.55 -29.78 -29.60
C ASP A 545 -14.69 -31.04 -29.68
N VAL A 546 -15.33 -32.18 -29.98
CA VAL A 546 -14.67 -33.49 -30.01
C VAL A 546 -13.63 -33.58 -31.13
N ASP A 547 -13.88 -32.96 -32.29
CA ASP A 547 -12.95 -32.98 -33.41
C ASP A 547 -11.69 -32.16 -33.11
N ALA A 548 -11.82 -31.01 -32.46
CA ALA A 548 -10.68 -30.24 -31.98
C ALA A 548 -9.83 -31.02 -30.97
N TYR A 549 -10.48 -31.75 -30.05
CA TYR A 549 -9.77 -32.60 -29.09
C TYR A 549 -9.03 -33.75 -29.79
N ASN A 550 -9.70 -34.44 -30.72
CA ASN A 550 -9.08 -35.53 -31.49
C ASN A 550 -7.88 -35.02 -32.31
N ARG A 551 -8.01 -33.87 -32.99
CA ARG A 551 -6.91 -33.21 -33.70
C ARG A 551 -5.77 -32.81 -32.76
N PHE A 552 -6.10 -32.36 -31.55
CA PHE A 552 -5.11 -32.05 -30.52
C PHE A 552 -4.33 -33.29 -30.04
N LEU A 553 -4.91 -34.49 -30.10
CA LEU A 553 -4.21 -35.75 -29.75
C LEU A 553 -3.44 -36.39 -30.92
N MET A 554 -3.78 -36.07 -32.17
CA MET A 554 -3.14 -36.64 -33.37
C MET A 554 -1.61 -36.50 -33.37
N SER A 555 -0.90 -37.48 -33.93
CA SER A 555 0.54 -37.39 -34.13
C SER A 555 0.89 -36.33 -35.19
N LYS A 556 2.17 -36.00 -35.32
CA LYS A 556 2.64 -35.09 -36.39
C LYS A 556 2.34 -35.65 -37.79
N GLU A 557 2.47 -36.96 -37.95
CA GLU A 557 2.19 -37.65 -39.20
C GLU A 557 0.70 -37.57 -39.55
N ASP A 558 -0.16 -37.89 -38.57
CA ASP A 558 -1.62 -37.81 -38.75
C ASP A 558 -2.08 -36.39 -39.13
N ILE A 559 -1.52 -35.36 -38.47
CA ILE A 559 -1.84 -33.97 -38.79
C ILE A 559 -1.36 -33.61 -40.21
N ALA A 560 -0.17 -34.05 -40.62
CA ALA A 560 0.35 -33.76 -41.95
C ALA A 560 -0.53 -34.40 -43.03
N LEU A 561 -0.93 -35.66 -42.85
CA LEU A 561 -1.84 -36.37 -43.74
C LEU A 561 -3.24 -35.72 -43.78
N LEU A 562 -3.77 -35.32 -42.62
CA LEU A 562 -5.04 -34.61 -42.52
C LEU A 562 -4.97 -33.26 -43.25
N GLU A 563 -3.92 -32.47 -43.04
CA GLU A 563 -3.74 -31.18 -43.71
C GLU A 563 -3.53 -31.32 -45.23
N GLU A 564 -2.87 -32.38 -45.69
CA GLU A 564 -2.72 -32.70 -47.11
C GLU A 564 -4.07 -33.07 -47.73
N ALA A 565 -4.86 -33.90 -47.05
CA ALA A 565 -6.22 -34.25 -47.45
C ALA A 565 -7.14 -33.01 -47.47
N GLU A 566 -7.11 -32.17 -46.42
CA GLU A 566 -7.87 -30.91 -46.33
C GLU A 566 -7.48 -29.93 -47.44
N LYS A 567 -6.19 -29.84 -47.79
CA LYS A 567 -5.70 -29.01 -48.91
C LYS A 567 -6.17 -29.55 -50.26
N ALA A 568 -6.12 -30.86 -50.46
CA ALA A 568 -6.63 -31.51 -51.67
C ALA A 568 -8.14 -31.27 -51.83
N GLU A 569 -8.91 -31.46 -50.76
CA GLU A 569 -10.36 -31.25 -50.76
C GLU A 569 -10.72 -29.76 -50.96
N LYS A 570 -9.97 -28.81 -50.38
CA LYS A 570 -10.12 -27.38 -50.66
C LYS A 570 -9.80 -27.04 -52.12
N ALA A 571 -8.74 -27.61 -52.68
CA ALA A 571 -8.38 -27.41 -54.08
C ALA A 571 -9.45 -27.96 -55.03
N GLU A 572 -10.07 -29.10 -54.70
CA GLU A 572 -11.23 -29.64 -55.42
C GLU A 572 -12.47 -28.76 -55.27
N LYS A 573 -12.77 -28.27 -54.06
CA LYS A 573 -13.90 -27.34 -53.83
C LYS A 573 -13.70 -25.99 -54.52
N GLU A 574 -12.47 -25.48 -54.60
CA GLU A 574 -12.13 -24.27 -55.35
C GLU A 574 -12.23 -24.48 -56.86
N LYS A 575 -11.79 -25.64 -57.39
CA LYS A 575 -12.04 -26.05 -58.78
C LYS A 575 -13.54 -26.13 -59.07
N ALA A 576 -14.32 -26.78 -58.21
CA ALA A 576 -15.77 -26.89 -58.36
C ALA A 576 -16.50 -25.52 -58.24
N LYS A 577 -15.99 -24.59 -57.43
CA LYS A 577 -16.49 -23.20 -57.36
C LYS A 577 -16.10 -22.39 -58.60
N LYS A 578 -14.91 -22.56 -59.16
CA LYS A 578 -14.49 -21.95 -60.43
C LYS A 578 -15.30 -22.48 -61.61
N GLU A 579 -15.54 -23.79 -61.70
CA GLU A 579 -16.42 -24.39 -62.72
C GLU A 579 -17.89 -23.96 -62.57
N LYS A 580 -18.38 -23.71 -61.36
CA LYS A 580 -19.72 -23.11 -61.12
C LYS A 580 -19.79 -21.60 -61.42
N ALA A 581 -18.67 -20.89 -61.35
CA ALA A 581 -18.60 -19.47 -61.72
C ALA A 581 -18.52 -19.30 -63.25
N GLU A 582 -17.76 -20.15 -63.95
CA GLU A 582 -17.69 -20.18 -65.41
C GLU A 582 -19.02 -20.62 -66.05
N LYS A 583 -19.80 -21.52 -65.41
CA LYS A 583 -21.17 -21.86 -65.85
C LYS A 583 -22.22 -20.76 -65.62
N LYS A 584 -21.91 -19.67 -64.92
CA LYS A 584 -22.82 -18.52 -64.72
C LYS A 584 -22.56 -17.34 -65.66
N GLU A 585 -21.50 -17.36 -66.46
CA GLU A 585 -21.23 -16.31 -67.47
C GLU A 585 -21.93 -16.56 -68.82
N ASP A 586 -22.53 -17.73 -69.05
CA ASP A 586 -23.16 -18.07 -70.35
C ASP A 586 -24.65 -17.71 -70.48
N THR A 587 -25.21 -16.93 -69.55
CA THR A 587 -26.59 -16.38 -69.69
C THR A 587 -26.74 -14.96 -69.14
N LYS A 588 -26.27 -13.97 -69.90
CA LYS A 588 -27.01 -12.74 -70.25
C LYS A 588 -26.12 -11.73 -70.97
N ASP A 589 -26.31 -11.61 -72.28
CA ASP A 589 -25.93 -10.43 -73.05
C ASP A 589 -27.18 -9.56 -73.28
N SER A 590 -27.20 -8.34 -72.73
CA SER A 590 -27.65 -7.13 -73.41
C SER A 590 -27.71 -5.88 -72.51
N LYS A 591 -26.95 -4.86 -72.94
CA LYS A 591 -27.13 -3.39 -72.84
C LYS A 591 -26.76 -2.59 -71.55
N LYS A 592 -25.61 -1.90 -71.72
CA LYS A 592 -25.34 -0.44 -71.62
C LYS A 592 -24.99 0.24 -70.26
N LYS A 593 -23.69 0.60 -70.16
CA LYS A 593 -23.01 1.79 -69.57
C LYS A 593 -23.77 2.69 -68.57
N THR A 594 -23.23 2.86 -67.34
CA THR A 594 -22.53 4.09 -66.85
C THR A 594 -21.85 3.92 -65.47
N ASN A 595 -20.63 4.50 -65.37
CA ASN A 595 -19.88 5.07 -64.23
C ASN A 595 -19.62 4.33 -62.90
N GLN A 596 -18.32 4.11 -62.67
CA GLN A 596 -17.52 4.32 -61.45
C GLN A 596 -18.23 4.26 -60.08
N ASN A 597 -17.88 3.20 -59.31
CA ASN A 597 -17.43 3.36 -57.94
C ASN A 597 -16.68 2.09 -57.50
N GLU A 598 -15.35 2.21 -57.40
CA GLU A 598 -14.52 1.27 -56.66
C GLU A 598 -14.90 1.38 -55.18
N ASN A 599 -15.61 0.37 -54.66
CA ASN A 599 -15.75 0.20 -53.21
C ASN A 599 -15.34 -1.21 -52.84
N ALA A 600 -14.35 -1.25 -51.95
CA ALA A 600 -13.70 -2.40 -51.36
C ALA A 600 -14.69 -3.54 -51.03
N LYS A 601 -14.43 -4.72 -51.57
CA LYS A 601 -14.88 -5.99 -50.98
C LYS A 601 -14.30 -6.06 -49.57
N LYS A 602 -15.17 -5.85 -48.58
CA LYS A 602 -14.92 -6.14 -47.17
C LYS A 602 -14.64 -7.65 -47.05
N ASP A 603 -13.46 -7.99 -46.54
CA ASP A 603 -13.18 -9.26 -45.88
C ASP A 603 -14.15 -9.41 -44.69
N SER A 604 -15.31 -10.02 -44.91
CA SER A 604 -16.08 -10.62 -43.82
C SER A 604 -15.83 -12.12 -43.88
N THR A 605 -14.91 -12.57 -43.03
CA THR A 605 -14.82 -13.99 -42.65
C THR A 605 -16.11 -14.31 -41.91
N GLU A 606 -17.03 -15.04 -42.53
CA GLU A 606 -18.22 -15.58 -41.86
C GLU A 606 -17.73 -16.52 -40.74
N VAL A 607 -17.88 -16.09 -39.48
CA VAL A 607 -17.64 -16.92 -38.31
C VAL A 607 -18.89 -17.78 -38.11
N ASN A 608 -18.75 -19.10 -38.20
CA ASN A 608 -19.86 -20.01 -37.93
C ASN A 608 -20.25 -19.92 -36.44
N PRO A 609 -21.55 -19.97 -36.09
CA PRO A 609 -21.98 -20.02 -34.69
C PRO A 609 -21.32 -21.19 -33.96
N LEU A 610 -20.83 -20.93 -32.74
CA LEU A 610 -20.23 -21.95 -31.89
C LEU A 610 -21.30 -22.90 -31.35
N THR A 611 -21.00 -24.20 -31.41
CA THR A 611 -21.77 -25.27 -30.78
C THR A 611 -20.85 -26.04 -29.84
N PHE A 612 -21.34 -26.37 -28.65
CA PHE A 612 -20.54 -26.98 -27.61
C PHE A 612 -21.07 -28.37 -27.23
N ASP A 613 -20.17 -29.32 -27.07
CA ASP A 613 -20.36 -30.54 -26.31
C ASP A 613 -19.82 -30.27 -24.89
N LEU A 614 -20.73 -30.07 -23.93
CA LEU A 614 -20.38 -29.72 -22.55
C LEU A 614 -20.53 -30.89 -21.57
N GLU A 615 -21.30 -31.93 -21.89
CA GLU A 615 -21.56 -33.05 -20.99
C GLU A 615 -20.26 -33.82 -20.66
N ASN A 616 -19.43 -34.08 -21.68
CA ASN A 616 -18.17 -34.82 -21.53
C ASN A 616 -16.93 -33.90 -21.48
N ARG A 617 -17.10 -32.63 -21.09
CA ARG A 617 -16.02 -31.63 -21.10
C ARG A 617 -14.86 -31.99 -20.16
N PHE A 618 -15.14 -32.65 -19.03
CA PHE A 618 -14.13 -33.04 -18.04
C PHE A 618 -13.19 -34.13 -18.55
N ASP A 619 -13.64 -34.98 -19.48
CA ASP A 619 -12.81 -35.99 -20.14
C ASP A 619 -11.83 -35.38 -21.14
N ARG A 620 -12.02 -34.09 -21.48
CA ARG A 620 -11.25 -33.34 -22.47
C ARG A 620 -10.45 -32.19 -21.86
N ILE A 621 -9.88 -32.42 -20.67
CA ILE A 621 -8.98 -31.48 -20.00
C ILE A 621 -7.53 -31.97 -20.13
N VAL A 622 -6.63 -31.06 -20.50
CA VAL A 622 -5.19 -31.34 -20.60
C VAL A 622 -4.39 -30.24 -19.89
N ARG A 623 -3.41 -30.62 -19.06
CA ARG A 623 -2.42 -29.69 -18.49
C ARG A 623 -1.41 -29.31 -19.57
N LEU A 624 -1.21 -28.01 -19.79
CA LEU A 624 -0.30 -27.50 -20.83
C LEU A 624 1.05 -27.08 -20.29
N THR A 625 1.14 -26.57 -19.05
CA THR A 625 2.42 -26.24 -18.43
C THR A 625 3.12 -27.50 -17.93
N VAL A 626 4.43 -27.57 -18.14
CA VAL A 626 5.24 -28.73 -17.72
C VAL A 626 5.60 -28.73 -16.23
N ASN A 627 5.54 -27.56 -15.59
CA ASN A 627 5.78 -27.37 -14.16
C ASN A 627 4.82 -26.30 -13.63
N SER A 628 4.38 -26.47 -12.39
CA SER A 628 3.70 -25.41 -11.65
C SER A 628 4.67 -24.25 -11.43
N SER A 629 4.17 -23.02 -11.49
CA SER A 629 4.99 -21.84 -11.27
C SER A 629 4.15 -20.64 -10.83
N ARG A 630 4.81 -19.56 -10.44
CA ARG A 630 4.14 -18.26 -10.35
C ARG A 630 3.87 -17.78 -11.77
N LEU A 631 2.65 -18.01 -12.25
CA LEU A 631 2.24 -17.65 -13.60
C LEU A 631 1.82 -16.18 -13.66
N GLY A 632 2.31 -15.47 -14.68
CA GLY A 632 1.89 -14.10 -14.97
C GLY A 632 0.69 -14.07 -15.89
N ASP A 633 0.84 -14.68 -17.08
CA ASP A 633 -0.21 -14.84 -18.06
C ASP A 633 0.19 -15.92 -19.07
N ALA A 634 -0.77 -16.46 -19.82
CA ALA A 634 -0.55 -17.45 -20.87
C ALA A 634 -1.41 -17.17 -22.11
N VAL A 635 -0.86 -17.48 -23.29
CA VAL A 635 -1.54 -17.41 -24.59
C VAL A 635 -1.09 -18.56 -25.48
N MET A 636 -1.96 -19.02 -26.36
CA MET A 636 -1.67 -20.12 -27.28
C MET A 636 -1.52 -19.62 -28.71
N SER A 637 -0.66 -20.24 -29.50
CA SER A 637 -0.56 -19.98 -30.94
C SER A 637 -1.91 -20.22 -31.62
N PRO A 638 -2.23 -19.52 -32.74
CA PRO A 638 -3.49 -19.73 -33.45
C PRO A 638 -3.73 -21.17 -33.91
N LYS A 639 -2.64 -21.93 -34.15
CA LYS A 639 -2.72 -23.36 -34.52
C LYS A 639 -2.95 -24.29 -33.34
N GLY A 640 -2.77 -23.82 -32.11
CA GLY A 640 -2.89 -24.65 -30.90
C GLY A 640 -1.74 -25.61 -30.67
N ASP A 641 -0.57 -25.36 -31.27
CA ASP A 641 0.62 -26.21 -31.19
C ASP A 641 1.70 -25.71 -30.22
N ILE A 642 1.63 -24.43 -29.82
CA ILE A 642 2.61 -23.80 -28.93
C ILE A 642 1.90 -22.96 -27.87
N LEU A 643 2.27 -23.16 -26.60
CA LEU A 643 1.91 -22.30 -25.48
C LEU A 643 3.03 -21.31 -25.19
N TYR A 644 2.70 -20.03 -25.09
CA TYR A 644 3.56 -18.98 -24.55
C TYR A 644 3.05 -18.56 -23.18
N TYR A 645 3.90 -18.57 -22.17
CA TYR A 645 3.50 -18.22 -20.81
C TYR A 645 4.59 -17.47 -20.05
N LEU A 646 4.18 -16.58 -19.17
CA LEU A 646 5.06 -15.89 -18.23
C LEU A 646 5.17 -16.69 -16.95
N ALA A 647 6.40 -17.01 -16.54
CA ALA A 647 6.64 -17.66 -15.26
C ALA A 647 7.86 -17.06 -14.57
N ALA A 648 7.76 -16.92 -13.24
CA ALA A 648 8.84 -16.45 -12.38
C ALA A 648 9.27 -17.57 -11.41
N PHE A 649 10.57 -17.89 -11.40
CA PHE A 649 11.18 -18.88 -10.47
C PHE A 649 12.10 -18.22 -9.43
N GLU A 650 12.99 -17.31 -9.86
CA GLU A 650 14.02 -16.71 -8.99
C GLU A 650 13.97 -15.17 -8.92
N GLY A 651 13.02 -14.53 -9.61
CA GLY A 651 12.96 -13.07 -9.69
C GLY A 651 11.86 -12.57 -10.62
N ASP A 652 12.26 -11.86 -11.67
CA ASP A 652 11.34 -11.33 -12.68
C ASP A 652 10.72 -12.45 -13.54
N TYR A 653 9.70 -12.11 -14.33
CA TYR A 653 9.03 -13.04 -15.23
C TYR A 653 9.83 -13.23 -16.53
N ASP A 654 10.03 -14.50 -16.88
CA ASP A 654 10.56 -14.94 -18.16
C ASP A 654 9.40 -15.34 -19.08
N LEU A 655 9.55 -15.15 -20.39
CA LEU A 655 8.62 -15.70 -21.39
C LEU A 655 9.09 -17.09 -21.81
N TRP A 656 8.26 -18.08 -21.54
CA TRP A 656 8.49 -19.47 -21.88
C TRP A 656 7.74 -19.85 -23.16
N GLU A 657 8.34 -20.74 -23.94
CA GLU A 657 7.73 -21.42 -25.09
C GLU A 657 7.64 -22.91 -24.76
N HIS A 658 6.43 -23.48 -24.85
CA HIS A 658 6.21 -24.91 -24.78
C HIS A 658 5.54 -25.42 -26.05
N LYS A 659 6.25 -26.25 -26.81
CA LYS A 659 5.73 -26.89 -28.02
C LYS A 659 5.05 -28.20 -27.65
N LEU A 660 3.75 -28.26 -27.87
CA LEU A 660 2.87 -29.29 -27.31
C LEU A 660 3.06 -30.65 -27.98
N LYS A 661 3.32 -30.69 -29.28
CA LYS A 661 3.52 -31.95 -30.03
C LYS A 661 4.90 -32.55 -29.82
N GLU A 662 5.93 -31.72 -29.71
CA GLU A 662 7.29 -32.14 -29.39
C GLU A 662 7.50 -32.43 -27.91
N ASN A 663 6.61 -31.95 -27.05
CA ASN A 663 6.79 -31.90 -25.60
C ASN A 663 8.14 -31.26 -25.21
N THR A 664 8.46 -30.11 -25.82
CA THR A 664 9.72 -29.39 -25.56
C THR A 664 9.43 -28.01 -24.98
N THR A 665 10.12 -27.68 -23.89
CA THR A 665 9.97 -26.40 -23.18
C THR A 665 11.30 -25.66 -23.15
N LYS A 666 11.29 -24.37 -23.44
CA LYS A 666 12.46 -23.50 -23.28
C LYS A 666 12.05 -22.11 -22.81
N ILE A 667 12.97 -21.40 -22.18
CA ILE A 667 12.86 -19.95 -22.00
C ILE A 667 13.09 -19.32 -23.38
N LEU A 668 12.09 -18.59 -23.88
CA LEU A 668 12.20 -17.82 -25.12
C LEU A 668 12.95 -16.50 -24.86
N LEU A 669 12.59 -15.80 -23.80
CA LEU A 669 13.16 -14.50 -23.41
C LEU A 669 13.20 -14.36 -21.89
N LYS A 670 14.30 -13.83 -21.35
CA LYS A 670 14.47 -13.57 -19.92
C LYS A 670 14.06 -12.14 -19.53
N GLY A 671 13.56 -11.97 -18.31
CA GLY A 671 13.30 -10.64 -17.71
C GLY A 671 12.37 -9.77 -18.56
N VAL A 672 11.30 -10.36 -19.11
CA VAL A 672 10.34 -9.64 -19.94
C VAL A 672 9.43 -8.75 -19.09
N GLY A 673 9.31 -9.02 -17.79
CA GLY A 673 8.42 -8.34 -16.86
C GLY A 673 7.06 -9.03 -16.74
N GLY A 674 6.40 -8.89 -15.59
CA GLY A 674 5.02 -9.37 -15.38
C GLY A 674 4.00 -8.45 -16.05
N GLY A 675 2.91 -9.02 -16.58
CA GLY A 675 1.79 -8.31 -17.20
C GLY A 675 0.99 -9.20 -18.17
N SER A 676 -0.08 -8.67 -18.74
CA SER A 676 -0.89 -9.39 -19.74
C SER A 676 -0.14 -9.57 -21.06
N LEU A 677 -0.26 -10.75 -21.66
CA LEU A 677 0.21 -11.08 -23.00
C LEU A 677 -0.92 -10.82 -23.99
N ILE A 678 -0.74 -9.84 -24.88
CA ILE A 678 -1.72 -9.49 -25.91
C ILE A 678 -1.14 -9.86 -27.29
N PRO A 679 -1.50 -11.02 -27.87
CA PRO A 679 -1.00 -11.41 -29.18
C PRO A 679 -1.70 -10.65 -30.31
N ASP A 680 -1.02 -10.45 -31.43
CA ASP A 680 -1.69 -10.10 -32.68
C ASP A 680 -2.50 -11.29 -33.24
N LYS A 681 -3.35 -11.02 -34.23
CA LYS A 681 -4.24 -12.03 -34.82
C LYS A 681 -3.47 -13.21 -35.43
N GLU A 682 -2.29 -12.94 -35.97
CA GLU A 682 -1.42 -13.95 -36.56
C GLU A 682 -0.56 -14.72 -35.54
N GLY A 683 -0.52 -14.29 -34.27
CA GLY A 683 0.35 -14.85 -33.23
C GLY A 683 1.85 -14.65 -33.48
N LYS A 684 2.22 -13.65 -34.29
CA LYS A 684 3.62 -13.33 -34.62
C LYS A 684 4.25 -12.39 -33.61
N ASN A 685 3.43 -11.50 -33.03
CA ASN A 685 3.87 -10.52 -32.06
C ASN A 685 3.03 -10.65 -30.79
N ILE A 686 3.66 -10.38 -29.64
CA ILE A 686 2.99 -10.20 -28.35
C ILE A 686 3.29 -8.80 -27.83
N PHE A 687 2.27 -8.10 -27.36
CA PHE A 687 2.36 -6.78 -26.76
C PHE A 687 2.18 -6.85 -25.26
N MET A 688 2.93 -6.02 -24.52
CA MET A 688 2.91 -5.98 -23.07
C MET A 688 3.07 -4.56 -22.54
N CYS A 689 2.48 -4.31 -21.37
CA CYS A 689 2.72 -3.12 -20.56
C CYS A 689 3.27 -3.56 -19.20
N THR A 690 4.47 -3.12 -18.86
CA THR A 690 5.11 -3.50 -17.59
C THR A 690 6.11 -2.44 -17.16
N GLY A 691 6.14 -2.14 -15.85
CA GLY A 691 7.05 -1.14 -15.28
C GLY A 691 6.88 0.28 -15.86
N GLY A 692 5.67 0.65 -16.31
CA GLY A 692 5.40 1.94 -16.95
C GLY A 692 5.71 1.99 -18.45
N ARG A 693 6.18 0.89 -19.05
CA ARG A 693 6.70 0.85 -20.43
C ARG A 693 5.93 -0.12 -21.32
N LEU A 694 5.85 0.24 -22.60
CA LEU A 694 5.24 -0.56 -23.65
C LEU A 694 6.30 -1.40 -24.37
N LYS A 695 6.00 -2.67 -24.65
CA LYS A 695 6.92 -3.60 -25.33
C LYS A 695 6.19 -4.38 -26.42
N LYS A 696 6.89 -4.60 -27.54
CA LYS A 696 6.56 -5.57 -28.59
C LYS A 696 7.56 -6.73 -28.52
N ILE A 697 7.07 -7.95 -28.51
CA ILE A 697 7.86 -9.17 -28.56
C ILE A 697 7.63 -9.85 -29.91
N GLU A 698 8.69 -9.99 -30.70
CA GLU A 698 8.68 -10.70 -31.98
C GLU A 698 9.06 -12.16 -31.73
N ILE A 699 8.11 -13.09 -31.91
CA ILE A 699 8.29 -14.50 -31.53
C ILE A 699 9.36 -15.19 -32.37
N ALA A 700 9.29 -15.07 -33.69
CA ALA A 700 10.21 -15.74 -34.61
C ALA A 700 11.69 -15.34 -34.40
N GLY A 701 11.92 -14.11 -33.92
CA GLY A 701 13.26 -13.57 -33.64
C GLY A 701 13.66 -13.60 -32.17
N SER A 702 12.76 -14.00 -31.25
CA SER A 702 12.97 -13.89 -29.80
C SER A 702 13.49 -12.50 -29.41
N LYS A 703 12.83 -11.45 -29.90
CA LYS A 703 13.31 -10.06 -29.78
C LYS A 703 12.28 -9.18 -29.07
N ILE A 704 12.74 -8.42 -28.09
CA ILE A 704 11.97 -7.37 -27.43
C ILE A 704 12.32 -6.04 -28.09
N THR A 705 11.30 -5.31 -28.54
CA THR A 705 11.42 -3.95 -29.06
C THR A 705 10.57 -3.02 -28.18
N PRO A 706 11.14 -1.98 -27.57
CA PRO A 706 10.35 -0.96 -26.88
C PRO A 706 9.39 -0.27 -27.86
N ILE A 707 8.15 -0.07 -27.45
CA ILE A 707 7.23 0.84 -28.16
C ILE A 707 7.39 2.19 -27.49
N GLU A 708 8.13 3.08 -28.14
CA GLU A 708 8.40 4.41 -27.61
C GLU A 708 7.19 5.33 -27.85
N PHE A 709 6.91 6.23 -26.92
CA PHE A 709 5.86 7.23 -27.03
C PHE A 709 6.32 8.58 -26.50
N GLU A 710 5.64 9.63 -26.94
CA GLU A 710 5.83 11.02 -26.53
C GLU A 710 4.47 11.60 -26.11
N ALA A 711 4.11 11.42 -24.85
CA ALA A 711 2.83 11.86 -24.33
C ALA A 711 2.94 13.30 -23.80
N PHE A 712 2.31 14.24 -24.51
CA PHE A 712 2.05 15.57 -23.99
C PHE A 712 1.07 15.48 -22.84
N PHE A 713 1.48 15.94 -21.67
CA PHE A 713 0.75 15.80 -20.42
C PHE A 713 0.60 17.15 -19.72
N ASP A 714 -0.65 17.54 -19.52
CA ASP A 714 -1.03 18.73 -18.76
C ASP A 714 -1.27 18.32 -17.30
N TYR A 715 -0.21 18.36 -16.48
CA TYR A 715 -0.34 18.04 -15.06
C TYR A 715 -1.15 19.12 -14.34
N ARG A 716 -2.28 18.73 -13.71
CA ARG A 716 -3.18 19.60 -12.96
C ARG A 716 -3.17 19.22 -11.47
N PRO A 717 -2.18 19.67 -10.68
CA PRO A 717 -2.00 19.20 -9.30
C PRO A 717 -3.22 19.40 -8.40
N TYR A 718 -3.94 20.52 -8.54
CA TYR A 718 -5.13 20.81 -7.75
C TYR A 718 -6.34 19.99 -8.19
N ASP A 719 -6.57 19.91 -9.49
CA ASP A 719 -7.71 19.16 -10.03
C ASP A 719 -7.52 17.64 -9.83
N GLU A 720 -6.30 17.11 -9.97
CA GLU A 720 -6.01 15.70 -9.65
C GLU A 720 -6.26 15.40 -8.16
N ARG A 721 -5.91 16.33 -7.25
CA ARG A 721 -6.22 16.16 -5.82
C ARG A 721 -7.71 16.20 -5.54
N ALA A 722 -8.45 17.08 -6.23
CA ALA A 722 -9.91 17.12 -6.12
C ALA A 722 -10.55 15.82 -6.61
N TYR A 723 -10.11 15.31 -7.77
CA TYR A 723 -10.52 14.00 -8.27
C TYR A 723 -10.21 12.87 -7.27
N ILE A 724 -8.97 12.78 -6.77
CA ILE A 724 -8.59 11.73 -5.79
C ILE A 724 -9.45 11.82 -4.53
N PHE A 725 -9.71 13.04 -4.02
CA PHE A 725 -10.58 13.23 -2.88
C PHE A 725 -12.00 12.71 -3.12
N ASP A 726 -12.58 13.03 -4.28
CA ASP A 726 -13.92 12.58 -4.66
C ASP A 726 -13.98 11.06 -4.86
N HIS A 727 -12.97 10.49 -5.52
CA HIS A 727 -12.82 9.05 -5.71
C HIS A 727 -12.75 8.32 -4.37
N VAL A 728 -11.90 8.77 -3.43
CA VAL A 728 -11.80 8.19 -2.09
C VAL A 728 -13.16 8.25 -1.37
N CYS A 729 -13.86 9.39 -1.46
CA CYS A 729 -15.19 9.54 -0.86
C CYS A 729 -16.21 8.55 -1.45
N GLN A 730 -16.15 8.31 -2.76
CA GLN A 730 -17.04 7.38 -3.44
C GLN A 730 -16.70 5.93 -3.11
N GLN A 731 -15.42 5.56 -3.05
CA GLN A 731 -14.97 4.20 -2.69
C GLN A 731 -15.40 3.84 -1.27
N VAL A 732 -15.33 4.76 -0.31
CA VAL A 732 -15.88 4.55 1.04
C VAL A 732 -17.37 4.24 0.99
N ASN A 733 -18.15 5.04 0.27
CA ASN A 733 -19.59 4.84 0.16
C ASN A 733 -19.96 3.53 -0.54
N ASP A 734 -19.17 3.11 -1.52
CA ASP A 734 -19.44 1.92 -2.34
C ASP A 734 -18.96 0.62 -1.68
N LYS A 735 -17.90 0.67 -0.85
CA LYS A 735 -17.15 -0.53 -0.45
C LYS A 735 -16.80 -0.67 1.02
N PHE A 736 -17.06 0.32 1.87
CA PHE A 736 -16.80 0.14 3.30
C PHE A 736 -17.60 -1.05 3.84
N TYR A 737 -16.99 -1.84 4.72
CA TYR A 737 -17.50 -3.16 5.10
C TYR A 737 -18.92 -3.18 5.70
N ILE A 738 -19.40 -2.04 6.20
CA ILE A 738 -20.75 -1.84 6.72
C ILE A 738 -21.40 -0.63 6.03
N ALA A 739 -22.61 -0.84 5.49
CA ALA A 739 -23.25 0.14 4.60
C ALA A 739 -23.70 1.43 5.29
N ASP A 740 -23.92 1.43 6.61
CA ASP A 740 -24.31 2.62 7.37
C ASP A 740 -23.12 3.49 7.77
N LEU A 741 -21.88 3.07 7.45
CA LEU A 741 -20.63 3.76 7.78
C LEU A 741 -20.52 4.09 9.28
N HIS A 742 -21.02 3.21 10.16
CA HIS A 742 -21.13 3.44 11.61
C HIS A 742 -21.96 4.69 12.00
N GLY A 743 -22.88 5.12 11.13
CA GLY A 743 -23.73 6.29 11.36
C GLY A 743 -23.06 7.65 11.09
N VAL A 744 -21.89 7.67 10.45
CA VAL A 744 -21.17 8.90 10.11
C VAL A 744 -21.94 9.70 9.06
N ASP A 745 -22.06 11.03 9.25
CA ASP A 745 -22.57 11.96 8.22
C ASP A 745 -21.51 12.16 7.12
N TRP A 746 -21.33 11.13 6.29
CA TRP A 746 -20.28 11.10 5.28
C TRP A 746 -20.40 12.23 4.26
N LYS A 747 -21.64 12.59 3.88
CA LYS A 747 -21.88 13.72 2.96
C LYS A 747 -21.54 15.06 3.60
N GLY A 748 -21.88 15.24 4.87
CA GLY A 748 -21.51 16.43 5.64
C GLY A 748 -19.99 16.58 5.76
N TYR A 749 -19.29 15.49 6.11
CA TYR A 749 -17.83 15.50 6.23
C TYR A 749 -17.13 15.69 4.89
N LYS A 750 -17.56 15.01 3.82
CA LYS A 750 -17.07 15.27 2.46
C LYS A 750 -17.09 16.78 2.15
N LYS A 751 -18.25 17.42 2.28
CA LYS A 751 -18.40 18.86 2.03
C LYS A 751 -17.53 19.73 2.96
N ALA A 752 -17.39 19.33 4.21
CA ALA A 752 -16.62 20.08 5.20
C ALA A 752 -15.11 20.03 4.95
N TYR A 753 -14.59 18.93 4.39
CA TYR A 753 -13.16 18.76 4.07
C TYR A 753 -12.80 19.24 2.65
N GLU A 754 -13.72 19.16 1.69
CA GLU A 754 -13.52 19.61 0.29
C GLU A 754 -13.04 21.06 0.20
N ARG A 755 -13.52 21.95 1.08
CA ARG A 755 -13.11 23.37 1.12
C ARG A 755 -11.61 23.58 1.40
N PHE A 756 -10.90 22.58 1.92
CA PHE A 756 -9.47 22.67 2.20
C PHE A 756 -8.60 22.41 0.97
N LEU A 757 -9.13 21.78 -0.09
CA LEU A 757 -8.36 21.42 -1.28
C LEU A 757 -7.61 22.60 -1.93
N PRO A 758 -8.20 23.80 -2.10
CA PRO A 758 -7.48 24.95 -2.68
C PRO A 758 -6.29 25.44 -1.82
N HIS A 759 -6.27 25.06 -0.56
CA HIS A 759 -5.25 25.47 0.42
C HIS A 759 -4.13 24.44 0.59
N ILE A 760 -4.18 23.32 -0.15
CA ILE A 760 -3.21 22.22 -0.07
C ILE A 760 -2.46 22.08 -1.40
N SER A 761 -1.16 22.36 -1.40
CA SER A 761 -0.30 22.32 -2.60
C SER A 761 0.64 21.10 -2.67
N ASN A 762 0.67 20.25 -1.65
CA ASN A 762 1.60 19.11 -1.54
C ASN A 762 0.89 17.81 -1.10
N ASN A 763 1.56 16.67 -1.31
CA ASN A 763 0.99 15.35 -1.01
C ASN A 763 1.08 14.96 0.49
N TYR A 764 1.95 15.60 1.28
CA TYR A 764 2.00 15.37 2.73
C TYR A 764 0.71 15.85 3.39
N ASP A 765 0.38 17.13 3.22
CA ASP A 765 -0.82 17.77 3.77
C ASP A 765 -2.10 17.15 3.20
N PHE A 766 -2.09 16.76 1.91
CA PHE A 766 -3.25 16.12 1.27
C PHE A 766 -3.55 14.74 1.85
N THR A 767 -2.54 13.88 2.01
CA THR A 767 -2.75 12.54 2.57
C THR A 767 -3.06 12.58 4.07
N GLU A 768 -2.53 13.57 4.80
CA GLU A 768 -2.97 13.87 6.16
C GLU A 768 -4.45 14.27 6.23
N MET A 769 -4.90 15.17 5.35
CA MET A 769 -6.31 15.57 5.25
C MET A 769 -7.21 14.37 4.94
N LEU A 770 -6.81 13.52 3.99
CA LEU A 770 -7.53 12.30 3.66
C LEU A 770 -7.59 11.32 4.83
N SER A 771 -6.47 11.05 5.52
CA SER A 771 -6.46 10.20 6.72
C SER A 771 -7.38 10.74 7.81
N GLU A 772 -7.43 12.07 7.98
CA GLU A 772 -8.32 12.69 8.97
C GLU A 772 -9.80 12.57 8.60
N LEU A 773 -10.17 12.78 7.33
CA LEU A 773 -11.53 12.52 6.87
C LEU A 773 -11.92 11.04 7.06
N LEU A 774 -11.07 10.14 6.57
CA LEU A 774 -11.25 8.69 6.67
C LEU A 774 -11.34 8.23 8.13
N GLY A 775 -10.62 8.90 9.05
CA GLY A 775 -10.65 8.63 10.47
C GLY A 775 -12.02 8.81 11.14
N GLU A 776 -12.93 9.60 10.56
CA GLU A 776 -14.32 9.71 11.06
C GLU A 776 -15.06 8.37 11.03
N LEU A 777 -14.68 7.46 10.12
CA LEU A 777 -15.31 6.15 9.96
C LEU A 777 -15.08 5.22 11.14
N ASN A 778 -14.06 5.48 11.99
CA ASN A 778 -13.66 4.60 13.08
C ASN A 778 -13.50 3.11 12.65
N GLY A 779 -12.93 2.89 11.46
CA GLY A 779 -12.55 1.57 10.98
C GLY A 779 -11.03 1.37 11.06
N SER A 780 -10.60 0.15 11.35
CA SER A 780 -9.20 -0.26 11.21
C SER A 780 -8.77 -0.18 9.75
N HIS A 781 -7.46 -0.19 9.49
CA HIS A 781 -6.87 -0.16 8.13
C HIS A 781 -7.38 0.98 7.25
N THR A 782 -7.73 2.10 7.87
CA THR A 782 -8.35 3.23 7.21
C THR A 782 -7.38 4.40 7.24
N GLY A 783 -7.06 4.97 6.09
CA GLY A 783 -6.14 6.10 5.98
C GLY A 783 -5.52 6.26 4.60
N ALA A 784 -4.73 7.32 4.42
CA ALA A 784 -3.97 7.63 3.22
C ALA A 784 -2.48 7.86 3.54
N ARG A 785 -1.62 7.59 2.56
CA ARG A 785 -0.16 7.69 2.70
C ARG A 785 0.46 8.26 1.45
N PHE A 786 1.46 9.11 1.66
CA PHE A 786 2.35 9.60 0.62
C PHE A 786 3.73 8.96 0.77
N ALA A 787 4.22 8.35 -0.30
CA ALA A 787 5.58 7.86 -0.40
C ALA A 787 6.49 8.98 -0.95
N ALA A 788 7.05 9.77 -0.05
CA ALA A 788 8.05 10.77 -0.38
C ALA A 788 9.33 10.12 -0.96
N GLY A 789 10.11 10.90 -1.71
CA GLY A 789 11.46 10.49 -2.08
C GLY A 789 12.32 10.28 -0.83
N GLY A 790 13.18 9.26 -0.83
CA GLY A 790 14.18 9.07 0.23
C GLY A 790 15.47 9.81 -0.07
N SER A 791 16.37 9.87 0.92
CA SER A 791 17.71 10.46 0.74
C SER A 791 18.46 9.78 -0.41
N ALA A 792 19.05 10.60 -1.28
CA ALA A 792 19.85 10.12 -2.41
C ALA A 792 21.11 9.37 -1.96
N MET A 793 21.62 9.67 -0.75
CA MET A 793 22.81 9.05 -0.17
C MET A 793 22.48 8.50 1.22
N PRO A 794 21.90 7.29 1.33
CA PRO A 794 21.50 6.74 2.63
C PRO A 794 22.71 6.51 3.54
N THR A 795 22.56 6.82 4.82
CA THR A 795 23.55 6.60 5.88
C THR A 795 23.69 5.11 6.18
N ALA A 796 24.92 4.61 6.15
CA ALA A 796 25.22 3.22 6.43
C ALA A 796 25.36 2.95 7.94
N THR A 797 25.14 1.70 8.34
CA THR A 797 25.36 1.24 9.72
C THR A 797 26.29 0.03 9.74
N LEU A 798 26.78 -0.33 10.94
CA LEU A 798 27.76 -1.40 11.13
C LEU A 798 27.20 -2.63 11.89
N GLY A 799 25.94 -2.61 12.30
CA GLY A 799 25.34 -3.70 13.10
C GLY A 799 25.95 -3.83 14.49
N VAL A 800 26.20 -2.70 15.16
CA VAL A 800 26.74 -2.61 16.52
C VAL A 800 25.92 -1.63 17.34
N PHE A 801 25.93 -1.80 18.66
CA PHE A 801 25.51 -0.77 19.60
C PHE A 801 26.74 0.02 20.05
N TYR A 802 26.61 1.34 20.10
CA TYR A 802 27.63 2.21 20.65
C TYR A 802 27.40 2.42 22.15
N ASP A 803 28.47 2.76 22.87
CA ASP A 803 28.40 3.18 24.26
C ASP A 803 28.00 4.66 24.29
N GLU A 804 26.70 4.92 24.48
CA GLU A 804 26.13 6.28 24.51
C GLU A 804 26.73 7.18 25.61
N SER A 805 27.44 6.61 26.59
CA SER A 805 28.15 7.38 27.63
C SER A 805 29.55 7.85 27.20
N TYR A 806 30.01 7.46 26.01
CA TYR A 806 31.34 7.82 25.50
C TYR A 806 31.32 9.14 24.71
N ASP A 807 31.93 10.18 25.28
CA ASP A 807 32.01 11.53 24.74
C ASP A 807 33.34 11.85 24.03
N GLY A 808 34.30 10.93 24.08
CA GLY A 808 35.62 11.08 23.45
C GLY A 808 35.62 11.01 21.92
N ALA A 809 36.82 11.19 21.35
CA ALA A 809 37.06 11.00 19.93
C ALA A 809 36.84 9.53 19.54
N GLY A 810 36.16 9.28 18.43
CA GLY A 810 35.75 7.95 18.00
C GLY A 810 34.40 7.49 18.52
N LEU A 811 34.02 6.26 18.14
CA LEU A 811 32.80 5.57 18.55
C LEU A 811 33.16 4.29 19.30
N LYS A 812 32.86 4.24 20.60
CA LYS A 812 33.12 3.07 21.43
C LYS A 812 32.03 2.02 21.24
N ILE A 813 32.43 0.80 20.89
CA ILE A 813 31.51 -0.33 20.67
C ILE A 813 31.09 -0.90 22.01
N LYS A 814 29.78 -0.90 22.30
CA LYS A 814 29.19 -1.54 23.48
C LYS A 814 28.88 -3.00 23.24
N GLU A 815 28.28 -3.30 22.10
CA GLU A 815 27.90 -4.66 21.71
C GLU A 815 27.99 -4.83 20.19
N ILE A 816 28.43 -6.01 19.75
CA ILE A 816 28.41 -6.41 18.33
C ILE A 816 27.23 -7.35 18.12
N MET A 817 26.29 -7.00 17.24
CA MET A 817 25.15 -7.85 16.94
C MET A 817 25.61 -9.12 16.21
N LYS A 818 24.99 -10.26 16.50
CA LYS A 818 25.22 -11.49 15.73
C LYS A 818 24.80 -11.29 14.28
N GLN A 819 25.48 -11.95 13.35
CA GLN A 819 25.29 -11.83 11.90
C GLN A 819 25.59 -10.44 11.32
N SER A 820 26.11 -9.49 12.13
CA SER A 820 26.65 -8.21 11.66
C SER A 820 27.92 -8.40 10.82
N PRO A 821 28.35 -7.39 10.05
CA PRO A 821 29.60 -7.42 9.29
C PRO A 821 30.84 -7.87 10.08
N PHE A 822 30.92 -7.56 11.38
CA PHE A 822 32.04 -7.97 12.23
C PHE A 822 32.02 -9.47 12.61
N THR A 823 30.86 -10.12 12.60
CA THR A 823 30.73 -11.54 12.95
C THR A 823 30.76 -12.48 11.75
N GLN A 824 30.70 -11.94 10.53
CA GLN A 824 30.77 -12.71 9.28
C GLN A 824 32.20 -12.98 8.81
N LYS A 825 33.20 -12.50 9.56
CA LYS A 825 34.61 -12.76 9.32
C LYS A 825 35.37 -12.86 10.63
N LYS A 826 36.61 -13.37 10.58
CA LYS A 826 37.52 -13.29 11.72
C LYS A 826 37.94 -11.82 11.90
N THR A 827 37.66 -11.25 13.06
CA THR A 827 37.96 -9.86 13.41
C THR A 827 38.65 -9.78 14.77
N GLU A 828 39.51 -8.77 14.95
CA GLU A 828 40.03 -8.38 16.27
C GLU A 828 39.12 -7.39 17.00
N VAL A 829 38.08 -6.87 16.31
CA VAL A 829 37.10 -5.95 16.88
C VAL A 829 36.20 -6.68 17.88
N LYS A 830 36.08 -6.12 19.08
CA LYS A 830 35.26 -6.65 20.18
C LYS A 830 34.58 -5.51 20.94
N ALA A 831 33.63 -5.82 21.80
CA ALA A 831 33.07 -4.86 22.73
C ALA A 831 34.19 -4.16 23.54
N GLY A 832 34.10 -2.86 23.70
CA GLY A 832 35.11 -1.99 24.31
C GLY A 832 36.09 -1.34 23.34
N CYS A 833 36.21 -1.83 22.10
CA CYS A 833 37.01 -1.17 21.05
C CYS A 833 36.41 0.18 20.65
N ILE A 834 37.26 1.11 20.20
CA ILE A 834 36.89 2.46 19.76
C ILE A 834 37.22 2.59 18.28
N ILE A 835 36.23 2.91 17.45
CA ILE A 835 36.43 3.26 16.04
C ILE A 835 36.90 4.72 16.00
N GLU A 836 38.19 4.94 15.74
CA GLU A 836 38.81 6.28 15.70
C GLU A 836 38.65 6.95 14.33
N LYS A 837 38.61 6.18 13.23
CA LYS A 837 38.51 6.70 11.85
C LYS A 837 37.61 5.87 10.95
N VAL A 838 37.03 6.51 9.94
CA VAL A 838 36.30 5.88 8.83
C VAL A 838 36.89 6.37 7.50
N ASP A 839 37.39 5.45 6.67
CA ASP A 839 38.08 5.72 5.41
C ASP A 839 39.20 6.77 5.54
N GLY A 840 39.96 6.68 6.63
CA GLY A 840 41.09 7.57 6.93
C GLY A 840 40.71 8.90 7.59
N THR A 841 39.42 9.26 7.63
CA THR A 841 38.91 10.48 8.29
C THR A 841 38.65 10.23 9.76
N ALA A 842 39.19 11.07 10.64
CA ALA A 842 39.01 10.97 12.08
C ALA A 842 37.59 11.31 12.52
N ILE A 843 37.10 10.59 13.53
CA ILE A 843 35.86 10.91 14.23
C ILE A 843 36.24 11.77 15.44
N GLU A 844 36.08 13.08 15.31
CA GLU A 844 36.40 14.03 16.39
C GLU A 844 35.41 13.90 17.57
N ALA A 845 35.87 14.28 18.76
CA ALA A 845 35.04 14.30 19.97
C ALA A 845 33.87 15.29 19.79
N GLY A 846 32.65 14.83 20.10
CA GLY A 846 31.43 15.64 19.95
C GLY A 846 31.01 16.01 18.52
N ALA A 847 31.78 15.64 17.48
CA ALA A 847 31.41 15.89 16.10
C ALA A 847 30.38 14.88 15.58
N ASP A 848 29.50 15.36 14.69
CA ASP A 848 28.57 14.50 13.97
C ASP A 848 29.33 13.55 13.04
N TYR A 849 29.08 12.25 13.19
CA TYR A 849 29.77 11.19 12.47
C TYR A 849 28.93 10.59 11.34
N PHE A 850 27.63 10.87 11.26
CA PHE A 850 26.76 10.34 10.20
C PHE A 850 27.23 10.70 8.78
N PRO A 851 27.80 11.89 8.50
CA PRO A 851 28.34 12.20 7.18
C PRO A 851 29.47 11.26 6.75
N LEU A 852 30.18 10.65 7.70
CA LEU A 852 31.24 9.67 7.40
C LEU A 852 30.67 8.32 6.94
N PHE A 853 29.37 8.07 7.10
CA PHE A 853 28.69 6.85 6.65
C PHE A 853 27.68 7.10 5.52
N GLU A 854 27.45 8.35 5.14
CA GLU A 854 26.55 8.77 4.05
C GLU A 854 26.98 8.13 2.71
N GLY A 855 26.02 7.54 1.99
CA GLY A 855 26.27 6.92 0.68
C GLY A 855 27.12 5.63 0.73
N LYS A 856 27.42 5.08 1.92
CA LYS A 856 28.27 3.89 2.09
C LYS A 856 27.50 2.57 2.22
N VAL A 857 26.17 2.60 2.12
CA VAL A 857 25.32 1.39 2.16
C VAL A 857 25.77 0.40 1.09
N GLY A 858 26.08 -0.84 1.51
CA GLY A 858 26.54 -1.90 0.62
C GLY A 858 27.98 -1.74 0.12
N ARG A 859 28.73 -0.74 0.60
CA ARG A 859 30.13 -0.49 0.24
C ARG A 859 31.07 -0.96 1.34
N LYS A 860 32.34 -1.21 0.97
CA LYS A 860 33.40 -1.47 1.95
C LYS A 860 33.82 -0.15 2.61
N VAL A 861 34.02 -0.19 3.92
CA VAL A 861 34.57 0.91 4.71
C VAL A 861 35.79 0.41 5.47
N VAL A 862 36.82 1.23 5.56
CA VAL A 862 38.04 0.97 6.33
C VAL A 862 37.92 1.68 7.67
N LEU A 863 37.98 0.93 8.75
CA LEU A 863 37.86 1.44 10.12
C LEU A 863 39.23 1.40 10.78
N THR A 864 39.72 2.52 11.31
CA THR A 864 40.86 2.48 12.25
C THR A 864 40.30 2.26 13.65
N VAL A 865 40.69 1.16 14.29
CA VAL A 865 40.15 0.73 15.58
C VAL A 865 41.25 0.72 16.63
N TYR A 866 40.97 1.31 17.79
CA TYR A 866 41.78 1.22 18.99
C TYR A 866 41.15 0.23 19.97
N ASP A 867 41.93 -0.71 20.48
CA ASP A 867 41.53 -1.59 21.57
C ASP A 867 42.20 -1.14 22.88
N PRO A 868 41.46 -0.49 23.81
CA PRO A 868 42.02 -0.03 25.08
C PRO A 868 42.59 -1.17 25.93
N SER A 869 42.09 -2.40 25.79
CA SER A 869 42.54 -3.55 26.60
C SER A 869 43.93 -4.04 26.20
N THR A 870 44.28 -3.94 24.93
CA THR A 870 45.58 -4.36 24.40
C THR A 870 46.48 -3.18 24.02
N LYS A 871 45.96 -1.96 24.06
CA LYS A 871 46.59 -0.71 23.61
C LYS A 871 47.01 -0.73 22.13
N LYS A 872 46.42 -1.61 21.33
CA LYS A 872 46.74 -1.75 19.90
C LYS A 872 45.82 -0.87 19.05
N ARG A 873 46.37 -0.35 17.95
CA ARG A 873 45.63 0.23 16.84
C ARG A 873 45.79 -0.65 15.62
N PHE A 874 44.70 -0.90 14.92
CA PHE A 874 44.68 -1.71 13.70
C PHE A 874 43.59 -1.21 12.76
N GLU A 875 43.69 -1.59 11.50
CA GLU A 875 42.65 -1.32 10.51
C GLU A 875 41.75 -2.52 10.32
N GLU A 876 40.47 -2.27 10.07
CA GLU A 876 39.47 -3.27 9.84
C GLU A 876 38.53 -2.87 8.71
N THR A 877 38.51 -3.68 7.64
CA THR A 877 37.62 -3.42 6.49
C THR A 877 36.34 -4.24 6.60
N VAL A 878 35.17 -3.59 6.63
CA VAL A 878 33.86 -4.24 6.67
C VAL A 878 32.94 -3.71 5.56
N LYS A 879 31.94 -4.50 5.14
CA LYS A 879 30.90 -4.03 4.23
C LYS A 879 29.78 -3.40 5.07
N ALA A 880 29.60 -2.09 4.98
CA ALA A 880 28.56 -1.39 5.73
C ALA A 880 27.16 -1.76 5.20
N ILE A 881 26.17 -1.76 6.08
CA ILE A 881 24.81 -2.26 5.80
C ILE A 881 23.79 -1.10 5.82
N SER A 882 22.59 -1.36 5.29
CA SER A 882 21.48 -0.41 5.39
C SER A 882 20.83 -0.46 6.77
N TYR A 883 20.07 0.58 7.11
CA TYR A 883 19.19 0.55 8.29
C TYR A 883 18.20 -0.63 8.25
N GLY A 884 17.62 -0.95 7.08
CA GLY A 884 16.72 -2.10 6.93
C GLY A 884 17.37 -3.43 7.34
N THR A 885 18.62 -3.66 6.92
CA THR A 885 19.38 -4.83 7.37
C THR A 885 19.66 -4.79 8.87
N GLN A 886 19.97 -3.62 9.45
CA GLN A 886 20.15 -3.48 10.90
C GLN A 886 18.87 -3.76 11.68
N SER A 887 17.71 -3.30 11.20
CA SER A 887 16.39 -3.58 11.80
C SER A 887 16.12 -5.09 11.86
N ASP A 888 16.44 -5.84 10.80
CA ASP A 888 16.33 -7.30 10.81
C ASP A 888 17.29 -7.97 11.81
N LEU A 889 18.51 -7.43 11.99
CA LEU A 889 19.44 -7.92 13.01
C LEU A 889 18.93 -7.65 14.43
N LEU A 890 18.36 -6.46 14.67
CA LEU A 890 17.76 -6.10 15.95
C LEU A 890 16.58 -7.02 16.29
N TYR A 891 15.68 -7.27 15.32
CA TYR A 891 14.57 -8.21 15.48
C TYR A 891 15.07 -9.62 15.84
N LYS A 892 16.04 -10.16 15.10
CA LYS A 892 16.63 -11.48 15.41
C LYS A 892 17.22 -11.53 16.82
N ARG A 893 17.94 -10.47 17.21
CA ARG A 893 18.50 -10.33 18.57
C ARG A 893 17.40 -10.32 19.64
N TRP A 894 16.31 -9.60 19.41
CA TRP A 894 15.16 -9.55 20.33
C TRP A 894 14.51 -10.92 20.52
N VAL A 895 14.24 -11.65 19.43
CA VAL A 895 13.71 -13.03 19.48
C VAL A 895 14.65 -13.96 20.25
N GLU A 896 15.96 -13.89 19.99
CA GLU A 896 16.94 -14.71 20.71
C GLU A 896 16.99 -14.40 22.21
N ARG A 897 16.89 -13.12 22.60
CA ARG A 897 16.84 -12.73 24.02
C ARG A 897 15.59 -13.27 24.70
N CYS A 898 14.42 -13.18 24.06
CA CYS A 898 13.17 -13.73 24.59
C CYS A 898 13.25 -15.25 24.75
N ALA A 899 13.76 -15.95 23.73
CA ALA A 899 13.95 -17.40 23.79
C ALA A 899 14.89 -17.82 24.93
N LYS A 900 16.01 -17.11 25.11
CA LYS A 900 16.95 -17.35 26.21
C LYS A 900 16.29 -17.11 27.57
N LYS A 901 15.48 -16.06 27.71
CA LYS A 901 14.77 -15.77 28.96
C LYS A 901 13.76 -16.85 29.32
N VAL A 902 13.00 -17.37 28.33
CA VAL A 902 12.09 -18.51 28.54
C VAL A 902 12.86 -19.76 28.96
N GLU A 903 14.00 -20.03 28.34
CA GLU A 903 14.87 -21.15 28.71
C GLU A 903 15.37 -21.02 30.16
N GLU A 904 15.88 -19.84 30.55
CA GLU A 904 16.34 -19.54 31.91
C GLU A 904 15.21 -19.69 32.94
N LEU A 905 14.04 -19.08 32.69
CA LEU A 905 12.91 -19.09 33.63
C LEU A 905 12.24 -20.46 33.76
N SER A 906 12.24 -21.27 32.70
CA SER A 906 11.59 -22.59 32.70
C SER A 906 12.52 -23.75 33.08
N GLY A 907 13.81 -23.49 33.31
CA GLY A 907 14.81 -24.54 33.44
C GLY A 907 14.93 -25.39 32.18
N GLY A 908 14.75 -24.78 31.00
CA GLY A 908 14.80 -25.44 29.71
C GLY A 908 13.58 -26.32 29.36
N ARG A 909 12.49 -26.27 30.11
CA ARG A 909 11.30 -27.11 29.86
C ARG A 909 10.36 -26.55 28.80
N ILE A 910 10.33 -25.24 28.62
CA ILE A 910 9.37 -24.54 27.76
C ILE A 910 10.09 -24.00 26.50
N ALA A 911 9.43 -24.11 25.36
CA ALA A 911 9.86 -23.52 24.09
C ALA A 911 9.36 -22.08 23.94
N TYR A 912 10.01 -21.31 23.07
CA TYR A 912 9.56 -19.99 22.66
C TYR A 912 9.64 -19.87 21.14
N VAL A 913 8.57 -19.38 20.54
CA VAL A 913 8.53 -18.98 19.12
C VAL A 913 7.83 -17.63 19.01
N HIS A 914 8.26 -16.79 18.06
CA HIS A 914 7.60 -15.53 17.75
C HIS A 914 7.08 -15.56 16.31
N ILE A 915 5.84 -15.11 16.10
CA ILE A 915 5.24 -14.97 14.78
C ILE A 915 5.40 -13.50 14.35
N LYS A 916 6.37 -13.21 13.47
CA LYS A 916 6.67 -11.82 13.02
C LYS A 916 5.51 -11.19 12.24
N GLY A 917 4.95 -11.95 11.31
CA GLY A 917 3.82 -11.58 10.47
C GLY A 917 2.97 -12.81 10.19
N MET A 918 1.71 -12.62 9.82
CA MET A 918 0.84 -13.73 9.45
C MET A 918 1.08 -14.12 7.98
N ASP A 919 2.29 -14.61 7.69
CA ASP A 919 2.76 -14.98 6.36
C ASP A 919 3.47 -16.36 6.29
N SER A 920 3.61 -16.88 5.07
CA SER A 920 4.23 -18.19 4.82
C SER A 920 5.66 -18.34 5.38
N PRO A 921 6.59 -17.36 5.24
CA PRO A 921 7.90 -17.42 5.88
C PRO A 921 7.83 -17.59 7.41
N SER A 922 6.94 -16.85 8.09
CA SER A 922 6.76 -16.94 9.54
C SER A 922 6.21 -18.30 9.95
N PHE A 923 5.24 -18.84 9.20
CA PHE A 923 4.69 -20.18 9.44
C PHE A 923 5.76 -21.28 9.31
N ARG A 924 6.56 -21.27 8.23
CA ARG A 924 7.65 -22.24 8.04
C ARG A 924 8.67 -22.17 9.19
N LYS A 925 8.95 -20.96 9.68
CA LYS A 925 9.86 -20.75 10.81
C LYS A 925 9.34 -21.39 12.09
N ILE A 926 8.09 -21.11 12.49
CA ILE A 926 7.53 -21.69 13.71
C ILE A 926 7.32 -23.21 13.59
N TYR A 927 6.93 -23.71 12.41
CA TYR A 927 6.78 -25.14 12.17
C TYR A 927 8.11 -25.88 12.40
N SER A 928 9.19 -25.37 11.78
CA SER A 928 10.54 -25.93 11.91
C SER A 928 11.05 -25.88 13.36
N GLU A 929 10.79 -24.78 14.07
CA GLU A 929 11.21 -24.64 15.46
C GLU A 929 10.42 -25.55 16.40
N LEU A 930 9.09 -25.57 16.31
CA LEU A 930 8.23 -26.37 17.17
C LEU A 930 8.44 -27.87 16.98
N LEU A 931 8.39 -28.35 15.74
CA LEU A 931 8.42 -29.78 15.44
C LEU A 931 9.84 -30.33 15.20
N GLY A 932 10.82 -29.45 15.03
CA GLY A 932 12.25 -29.77 14.96
C GLY A 932 12.96 -29.48 16.29
N ARG A 933 13.51 -28.26 16.43
CA ARG A 933 14.38 -27.86 17.56
C ARG A 933 13.75 -28.08 18.93
N TYR A 934 12.46 -27.79 19.06
CA TYR A 934 11.73 -27.79 20.33
C TYR A 934 10.84 -29.01 20.55
N ARG A 935 10.93 -30.03 19.68
CA ARG A 935 10.01 -31.18 19.72
C ARG A 935 9.98 -31.92 21.06
N ASN A 936 11.06 -31.83 21.84
CA ASN A 936 11.19 -32.47 23.16
C ASN A 936 10.84 -31.55 24.35
N LYS A 937 10.55 -30.27 24.13
CA LYS A 937 10.08 -29.36 25.18
C LYS A 937 8.67 -29.76 25.64
N GLU A 938 8.30 -29.45 26.88
CA GLU A 938 7.03 -29.88 27.49
C GLU A 938 5.85 -28.96 27.15
N ALA A 939 6.12 -27.69 26.81
CA ALA A 939 5.13 -26.70 26.40
C ALA A 939 5.79 -25.61 25.53
N VAL A 940 5.00 -24.70 24.96
CA VAL A 940 5.50 -23.56 24.18
C VAL A 940 4.76 -22.26 24.48
N VAL A 941 5.52 -21.17 24.60
CA VAL A 941 5.01 -19.79 24.48
C VAL A 941 5.03 -19.40 23.00
N VAL A 942 3.86 -19.09 22.45
CA VAL A 942 3.69 -18.56 21.09
C VAL A 942 3.51 -17.06 21.19
N ASP A 943 4.55 -16.30 20.88
CA ASP A 943 4.52 -14.84 20.97
C ASP A 943 4.03 -14.21 19.68
N THR A 944 2.93 -13.46 19.77
CA THR A 944 2.35 -12.72 18.63
C THR A 944 2.47 -11.22 18.81
N ARG A 945 3.08 -10.71 19.88
CA ARG A 945 3.17 -9.28 20.16
C ARG A 945 3.77 -8.51 18.98
N HIS A 946 3.26 -7.31 18.70
CA HIS A 946 3.72 -6.44 17.61
C HIS A 946 3.57 -7.01 16.18
N ASN A 947 2.73 -8.04 16.00
CA ASN A 947 2.42 -8.60 14.69
C ASN A 947 1.31 -7.79 14.00
N GLY A 948 1.61 -7.26 12.81
CA GLY A 948 0.69 -6.42 12.02
C GLY A 948 -0.38 -7.18 11.22
N GLY A 949 -0.42 -8.52 11.31
CA GLY A 949 -1.39 -9.37 10.64
C GLY A 949 -0.93 -9.96 9.31
N GLY A 950 -1.88 -10.24 8.42
CA GLY A 950 -1.72 -11.11 7.23
C GLY A 950 -2.84 -12.15 7.18
N TRP A 951 -2.55 -13.41 6.90
CA TRP A 951 -3.55 -14.49 6.84
C TRP A 951 -2.94 -15.83 7.26
N LEU A 952 -2.98 -16.17 8.54
CA LEU A 952 -2.46 -17.45 9.09
C LEU A 952 -3.31 -18.07 10.20
N HIS A 953 -4.38 -17.40 10.64
CA HIS A 953 -5.17 -17.86 11.78
C HIS A 953 -5.53 -19.34 11.74
N ASP A 954 -6.02 -19.87 10.61
CA ASP A 954 -6.37 -21.29 10.46
C ASP A 954 -5.14 -22.23 10.52
N ASP A 955 -4.05 -21.89 9.81
CA ASP A 955 -2.83 -22.69 9.82
C ASP A 955 -2.19 -22.77 11.21
N VAL A 956 -2.12 -21.64 11.91
CA VAL A 956 -1.52 -21.54 13.25
C VAL A 956 -2.34 -22.34 14.27
N VAL A 957 -3.68 -22.19 14.28
CA VAL A 957 -4.51 -22.95 15.21
C VAL A 957 -4.56 -24.43 14.83
N THR A 958 -4.47 -24.79 13.55
CA THR A 958 -4.33 -26.17 13.09
C THR A 958 -3.03 -26.81 13.58
N LEU A 959 -1.92 -26.08 13.52
CA LEU A 959 -0.62 -26.54 14.04
C LEU A 959 -0.66 -26.74 15.56
N LEU A 960 -1.33 -25.85 16.30
CA LEU A 960 -1.35 -25.85 17.77
C LEU A 960 -2.44 -26.72 18.41
N SER A 961 -3.41 -27.22 17.63
CA SER A 961 -4.56 -28.01 18.11
C SER A 961 -4.35 -29.53 18.08
N GLY A 962 -3.10 -29.98 17.95
CA GLY A 962 -2.79 -31.41 17.86
C GLY A 962 -3.21 -32.20 19.11
N LYS A 963 -3.79 -33.38 18.90
CA LYS A 963 -4.16 -34.33 19.96
C LYS A 963 -3.57 -35.69 19.64
N GLU A 964 -2.78 -36.24 20.56
CA GLU A 964 -2.21 -37.58 20.41
C GLU A 964 -3.34 -38.61 20.36
N TYR A 965 -3.40 -39.43 19.29
CA TYR A 965 -4.38 -40.51 19.16
C TYR A 965 -3.75 -41.90 18.95
N GLN A 966 -2.46 -41.97 18.62
CA GLN A 966 -1.71 -43.23 18.54
C GLN A 966 -0.22 -43.04 18.79
N ARG A 967 0.45 -44.13 19.17
CA ARG A 967 1.90 -44.22 19.37
C ARG A 967 2.51 -45.29 18.48
N PHE A 968 3.69 -45.02 17.93
CA PHE A 968 4.50 -45.97 17.18
C PHE A 968 5.48 -46.67 18.13
N VAL A 969 5.32 -47.98 18.30
CA VAL A 969 6.07 -48.76 19.30
C VAL A 969 6.62 -50.08 18.72
N PRO A 970 7.61 -50.07 17.79
CA PRO A 970 8.23 -51.30 17.32
C PRO A 970 8.96 -52.02 18.46
N ARG A 971 8.59 -53.28 18.73
CA ARG A 971 9.22 -54.14 19.75
C ARG A 971 9.27 -53.51 21.17
N GLY A 972 8.27 -52.72 21.53
CA GLY A 972 8.19 -52.06 22.84
C GLY A 972 8.93 -50.72 22.95
N GLN A 973 9.67 -50.29 21.93
CA GLN A 973 10.36 -49.00 21.92
C GLN A 973 9.47 -47.90 21.34
N TYR A 974 9.17 -46.86 22.11
CA TYR A 974 8.49 -45.67 21.60
C TYR A 974 9.39 -44.91 20.60
N ILE A 975 8.89 -44.68 19.38
CA ILE A 975 9.60 -43.92 18.33
C ILE A 975 8.85 -42.66 17.85
N GLY A 976 7.60 -42.47 18.25
CA GLY A 976 6.80 -41.28 17.88
C GLY A 976 5.31 -41.46 18.12
N SER A 977 4.57 -40.39 17.86
CA SER A 977 3.11 -40.33 17.98
C SER A 977 2.51 -39.61 16.79
N ASP A 978 1.22 -39.86 16.56
CA ASP A 978 0.42 -39.09 15.61
C ASP A 978 -0.59 -38.18 16.29
N PRO A 979 -0.92 -37.03 15.64
CA PRO A 979 -0.40 -36.59 14.33
C PRO A 979 1.01 -35.99 14.42
N PHE A 980 1.95 -36.47 13.59
CA PHE A 980 3.35 -36.03 13.64
C PHE A 980 3.59 -34.58 13.15
N ASN A 981 2.62 -34.00 12.43
CA ASN A 981 2.69 -32.66 11.84
C ASN A 981 2.02 -31.56 12.69
N LYS A 982 1.65 -31.86 13.94
CA LYS A 982 1.04 -30.90 14.87
C LYS A 982 1.75 -30.89 16.22
N TRP A 983 1.63 -29.76 16.91
CA TRP A 983 2.06 -29.63 18.30
C TRP A 983 1.05 -30.33 19.21
N LEU A 984 1.51 -31.31 20.00
CA LEU A 984 0.65 -32.15 20.85
C LEU A 984 0.63 -31.74 22.33
N LYS A 985 1.35 -30.67 22.69
CA LYS A 985 1.64 -30.32 24.09
C LYS A 985 1.01 -28.98 24.46
N ALA A 986 1.10 -28.60 25.73
CA ALA A 986 0.52 -27.34 26.20
C ALA A 986 1.11 -26.13 25.44
N SER A 987 0.28 -25.13 25.19
CA SER A 987 0.72 -23.84 24.66
C SER A 987 -0.03 -22.70 25.35
N CYS A 988 0.56 -21.51 25.31
CA CYS A 988 -0.12 -20.24 25.56
C CYS A 988 0.32 -19.22 24.52
N MET A 989 -0.50 -18.20 24.29
CA MET A 989 -0.23 -17.16 23.30
C MET A 989 -0.02 -15.81 23.99
N LEU A 990 1.09 -15.14 23.67
CA LEU A 990 1.34 -13.77 24.13
C LEU A 990 0.73 -12.75 23.17
N THR A 991 0.04 -11.77 23.74
CA THR A 991 -0.63 -10.68 23.01
C THR A 991 -0.30 -9.32 23.60
N CYS A 992 -0.39 -8.27 22.79
CA CYS A 992 -0.31 -6.88 23.21
C CYS A 992 -1.27 -5.98 22.42
N GLU A 993 -1.28 -4.71 22.77
CA GLU A 993 -2.22 -3.69 22.29
C GLU A 993 -2.23 -3.52 20.78
N ASP A 994 -1.08 -3.75 20.13
CA ASP A 994 -0.86 -3.56 18.70
C ASP A 994 -0.83 -4.86 17.88
N ASN A 995 -1.33 -5.95 18.44
CA ASN A 995 -1.76 -7.08 17.64
C ASN A 995 -2.85 -6.63 16.66
N TYR A 996 -2.52 -6.54 15.37
CA TYR A 996 -3.39 -5.90 14.37
C TYR A 996 -3.88 -6.91 13.33
N SER A 997 -5.08 -6.70 12.78
CA SER A 997 -5.63 -7.49 11.68
C SER A 997 -5.76 -8.99 12.02
N ASN A 998 -5.17 -9.88 11.24
CA ASN A 998 -5.18 -11.31 11.54
C ASN A 998 -4.39 -11.70 12.79
N ALA A 999 -3.61 -10.78 13.37
CA ALA A 999 -3.04 -10.93 14.70
C ALA A 999 -4.03 -10.58 15.84
N HIS A 1000 -5.20 -10.00 15.53
CA HIS A 1000 -6.40 -10.07 16.37
C HIS A 1000 -7.17 -11.38 16.13
N GLY A 1001 -7.37 -11.76 14.85
CA GLY A 1001 -8.09 -12.98 14.47
C GLY A 1001 -7.47 -14.29 14.99
N THR A 1002 -6.14 -14.42 14.97
CA THR A 1002 -5.46 -15.65 15.41
C THR A 1002 -5.64 -15.90 16.92
N PRO A 1003 -5.37 -14.95 17.83
CA PRO A 1003 -5.70 -15.11 19.26
C PRO A 1003 -7.20 -15.31 19.52
N TYR A 1004 -8.07 -14.64 18.76
CA TYR A 1004 -9.52 -14.82 18.87
C TYR A 1004 -9.93 -16.28 18.59
N VAL A 1005 -9.49 -16.84 17.46
CA VAL A 1005 -9.80 -18.23 17.09
C VAL A 1005 -9.13 -19.21 18.06
N TYR A 1006 -7.89 -18.96 18.47
CA TYR A 1006 -7.17 -19.78 19.45
C TYR A 1006 -7.93 -19.91 20.78
N LYS A 1007 -8.48 -18.78 21.28
CA LYS A 1007 -9.32 -18.74 22.47
C LYS A 1007 -10.67 -19.42 22.26
N THR A 1008 -11.32 -19.13 21.12
CA THR A 1008 -12.64 -19.68 20.75
C THR A 1008 -12.61 -21.21 20.67
N LEU A 1009 -11.55 -21.79 20.11
CA LEU A 1009 -11.36 -23.24 19.98
C LEU A 1009 -10.82 -23.89 21.27
N GLY A 1010 -10.53 -23.11 22.32
CA GLY A 1010 -10.07 -23.63 23.61
C GLY A 1010 -8.69 -24.30 23.57
N ILE A 1011 -7.79 -23.83 22.69
CA ILE A 1011 -6.46 -24.45 22.50
C ILE A 1011 -5.53 -24.18 23.69
N GLY A 1012 -5.60 -22.98 24.26
CA GLY A 1012 -4.83 -22.59 25.45
C GLY A 1012 -5.24 -21.21 25.94
N LYS A 1013 -4.36 -20.57 26.73
CA LYS A 1013 -4.63 -19.26 27.35
C LYS A 1013 -3.91 -18.12 26.63
N LEU A 1014 -4.57 -16.97 26.58
CA LEU A 1014 -3.98 -15.70 26.16
C LEU A 1014 -3.36 -15.00 27.36
N VAL A 1015 -2.13 -14.47 27.21
CA VAL A 1015 -1.38 -13.79 28.27
C VAL A 1015 -0.83 -12.48 27.71
N GLY A 1016 -0.89 -11.37 28.47
CA GLY A 1016 -0.34 -10.09 28.04
C GLY A 1016 -1.36 -8.96 28.16
N ALA A 1017 -1.37 -8.05 27.17
CA ALA A 1017 -2.32 -6.94 27.12
C ALA A 1017 -3.48 -7.21 26.14
N PRO A 1018 -4.60 -6.49 26.25
CA PRO A 1018 -5.76 -6.63 25.37
C PRO A 1018 -5.44 -6.22 23.94
N VAL A 1019 -6.07 -6.88 22.97
CA VAL A 1019 -5.80 -6.69 21.54
C VAL A 1019 -6.81 -5.73 20.93
N ALA A 1020 -6.35 -4.82 20.08
CA ALA A 1020 -7.20 -3.94 19.29
C ALA A 1020 -8.06 -4.76 18.31
N GLY A 1021 -9.39 -4.67 18.46
CA GLY A 1021 -10.36 -5.38 17.63
C GLY A 1021 -10.34 -4.91 16.19
N THR A 1022 -9.52 -5.53 15.35
CA THR A 1022 -9.15 -5.01 14.01
C THR A 1022 -9.31 -6.06 12.91
N MET A 1023 -10.16 -7.07 13.10
CA MET A 1023 -10.23 -8.21 12.16
C MET A 1023 -11.19 -7.93 10.99
N THR A 1024 -10.61 -7.41 9.91
CA THR A 1024 -11.26 -7.12 8.62
C THR A 1024 -10.33 -7.48 7.45
N ALA A 1025 -10.87 -7.87 6.31
CA ALA A 1025 -10.12 -7.95 5.05
C ALA A 1025 -10.13 -6.60 4.34
N VAL A 1026 -8.93 -6.13 3.97
CA VAL A 1026 -8.68 -4.71 3.65
C VAL A 1026 -8.05 -4.53 2.28
N TRP A 1027 -8.36 -3.41 1.66
CA TRP A 1027 -7.87 -3.06 0.35
C TRP A 1027 -7.12 -1.74 0.42
N TRP A 1028 -5.93 -1.70 -0.21
CA TRP A 1028 -5.12 -0.51 -0.36
C TRP A 1028 -5.00 -0.18 -1.85
N GLU A 1029 -5.53 0.96 -2.25
CA GLU A 1029 -5.55 1.41 -3.64
C GLU A 1029 -4.50 2.48 -3.91
N ARG A 1030 -3.66 2.22 -4.92
CA ARG A 1030 -2.75 3.23 -5.47
C ARG A 1030 -3.52 4.15 -6.40
N GLN A 1031 -3.38 5.45 -6.18
CA GLN A 1031 -4.13 6.48 -6.89
C GLN A 1031 -3.52 6.80 -8.27
N ILE A 1032 -4.20 7.64 -9.05
CA ILE A 1032 -3.63 8.17 -10.30
C ILE A 1032 -2.27 8.82 -10.06
N ASP A 1033 -2.08 9.44 -8.88
CA ASP A 1033 -0.75 9.65 -8.33
C ASP A 1033 -0.17 8.39 -7.70
N PRO A 1034 0.82 7.72 -8.32
CA PRO A 1034 1.32 6.46 -7.79
C PRO A 1034 2.14 6.64 -6.51
N SER A 1035 2.44 7.88 -6.11
CA SER A 1035 3.02 8.20 -4.80
C SER A 1035 2.00 8.20 -3.66
N ILE A 1036 0.70 8.18 -3.97
CA ILE A 1036 -0.39 8.17 -3.00
C ILE A 1036 -1.07 6.80 -2.97
N VAL A 1037 -1.33 6.32 -1.76
CA VAL A 1037 -2.14 5.12 -1.51
C VAL A 1037 -3.18 5.46 -0.45
N PHE A 1038 -4.42 5.01 -0.60
CA PHE A 1038 -5.41 5.00 0.48
C PHE A 1038 -5.93 3.58 0.74
N GLY A 1039 -6.51 3.34 1.90
CA GLY A 1039 -7.10 2.04 2.23
C GLY A 1039 -8.34 2.14 3.10
N ILE A 1040 -9.19 1.12 2.97
CA ILE A 1040 -10.38 0.88 3.76
C ILE A 1040 -10.60 -0.62 3.97
N PRO A 1041 -11.28 -1.03 5.07
CA PRO A 1041 -11.77 -2.38 5.24
C PRO A 1041 -13.00 -2.59 4.36
N GLN A 1042 -12.99 -3.66 3.54
CA GLN A 1042 -14.10 -3.99 2.66
C GLN A 1042 -14.92 -5.18 3.14
N VAL A 1043 -14.28 -6.15 3.80
CA VAL A 1043 -15.00 -7.31 4.30
C VAL A 1043 -14.80 -7.47 5.79
N GLY A 1044 -15.89 -7.37 6.53
CA GLY A 1044 -15.90 -7.58 7.97
C GLY A 1044 -15.96 -9.06 8.31
N CYS A 1045 -15.19 -9.46 9.32
CA CYS A 1045 -15.27 -10.81 9.87
C CYS A 1045 -16.26 -10.83 11.03
N MET A 1046 -17.29 -11.68 10.96
CA MET A 1046 -18.25 -11.85 12.05
C MET A 1046 -17.95 -13.10 12.88
N ASP A 1047 -18.30 -13.03 14.16
CA ASP A 1047 -18.46 -14.21 15.01
C ASP A 1047 -19.75 -14.97 14.67
N MET A 1048 -19.93 -16.13 15.31
CA MET A 1048 -21.14 -16.95 15.12
C MET A 1048 -22.39 -16.39 15.80
N GLN A 1049 -22.28 -15.26 16.49
CA GLN A 1049 -23.38 -14.51 17.09
C GLN A 1049 -23.82 -13.34 16.20
N GLY A 1050 -23.13 -13.11 15.07
CA GLY A 1050 -23.41 -12.05 14.11
C GLY A 1050 -22.75 -10.71 14.43
N ASN A 1051 -21.79 -10.68 15.37
CA ASN A 1051 -21.05 -9.46 15.68
C ASN A 1051 -19.76 -9.38 14.87
N TYR A 1052 -19.47 -8.22 14.28
CA TYR A 1052 -18.18 -7.97 13.65
C TYR A 1052 -17.06 -7.92 14.69
N LEU A 1053 -15.91 -8.51 14.35
CA LEU A 1053 -14.69 -8.46 15.17
C LEU A 1053 -13.92 -7.13 15.03
N GLU A 1054 -14.35 -6.25 14.12
CA GLU A 1054 -13.93 -4.85 14.08
C GLU A 1054 -14.49 -4.09 15.30
N ASN A 1055 -13.66 -3.25 15.92
CA ASN A 1055 -13.94 -2.52 17.16
C ASN A 1055 -14.28 -3.40 18.38
N GLN A 1056 -13.99 -4.71 18.32
CA GLN A 1056 -14.18 -5.61 19.46
C GLN A 1056 -12.87 -5.96 20.15
N THR A 1057 -12.63 -5.33 21.30
CA THR A 1057 -11.43 -5.61 22.09
C THR A 1057 -11.40 -7.06 22.58
N LEU A 1058 -10.33 -7.78 22.24
CA LEU A 1058 -10.10 -9.12 22.76
C LEU A 1058 -9.29 -9.06 24.06
N GLN A 1059 -9.91 -9.52 25.15
CA GLN A 1059 -9.29 -9.57 26.46
C GLN A 1059 -8.42 -10.84 26.63
N PRO A 1060 -7.19 -10.73 27.19
CA PRO A 1060 -6.38 -11.89 27.52
C PRO A 1060 -7.01 -12.63 28.72
N ASP A 1061 -6.66 -13.91 28.90
CA ASP A 1061 -7.05 -14.64 30.11
C ASP A 1061 -6.21 -14.23 31.33
N ILE A 1062 -4.96 -13.80 31.09
CA ILE A 1062 -4.03 -13.30 32.11
C ILE A 1062 -3.54 -11.92 31.67
N LEU A 1063 -4.11 -10.87 32.27
CA LEU A 1063 -3.75 -9.48 32.00
C LEU A 1063 -2.44 -9.09 32.69
N VAL A 1064 -1.48 -8.60 31.92
CA VAL A 1064 -0.19 -8.09 32.40
C VAL A 1064 0.41 -7.11 31.38
N TYR A 1065 0.90 -5.97 31.87
CA TYR A 1065 1.59 -4.95 31.08
C TYR A 1065 3.09 -4.95 31.40
N ASN A 1066 3.90 -4.45 30.47
CA ASN A 1066 5.31 -4.18 30.71
C ASN A 1066 5.49 -2.75 31.23
N GLU A 1067 6.14 -2.62 32.39
CA GLU A 1067 6.43 -1.31 32.97
C GLU A 1067 7.63 -0.66 32.26
N PRO A 1068 7.56 0.64 31.87
CA PRO A 1068 8.62 1.32 31.13
C PRO A 1068 10.02 1.19 31.75
N ALA A 1069 10.13 1.47 33.05
CA ALA A 1069 11.42 1.44 33.75
C ALA A 1069 12.02 0.02 33.87
N ALA A 1070 11.18 -1.02 33.80
CA ALA A 1070 11.62 -2.41 33.83
C ALA A 1070 12.03 -2.87 32.42
N SER A 1071 11.27 -2.50 31.39
CA SER A 1071 11.61 -2.77 29.98
C SER A 1071 12.97 -2.20 29.59
N LEU A 1072 13.25 -0.96 29.99
CA LEU A 1072 14.54 -0.29 29.75
C LEU A 1072 15.74 -0.98 30.43
N LYS A 1073 15.49 -1.90 31.39
CA LYS A 1073 16.51 -2.72 32.07
C LYS A 1073 16.58 -4.15 31.54
N GLY A 1074 15.82 -4.46 30.49
CA GLY A 1074 15.79 -5.79 29.89
C GLY A 1074 14.81 -6.77 30.56
N GLU A 1075 13.85 -6.28 31.35
CA GLU A 1075 12.80 -7.11 31.97
C GLU A 1075 11.53 -7.17 31.12
N ASP A 1076 10.91 -8.34 31.03
CA ASP A 1076 9.65 -8.58 30.31
C ASP A 1076 8.68 -9.36 31.22
N ALA A 1077 7.71 -8.64 31.78
CA ALA A 1077 6.73 -9.16 32.72
C ALA A 1077 5.69 -10.06 32.04
N GLN A 1078 5.31 -9.74 30.79
CA GLN A 1078 4.38 -10.55 30.02
C GLN A 1078 4.97 -11.93 29.71
N LEU A 1079 6.22 -11.97 29.23
CA LEU A 1079 6.93 -13.20 28.95
C LEU A 1079 7.11 -14.06 30.21
N LYS A 1080 7.45 -13.42 31.34
CA LYS A 1080 7.56 -14.11 32.63
C LYS A 1080 6.23 -14.73 33.06
N ALA A 1081 5.12 -13.99 32.95
CA ALA A 1081 3.80 -14.47 33.32
C ALA A 1081 3.36 -15.69 32.47
N ALA A 1082 3.69 -15.70 31.18
CA ALA A 1082 3.41 -16.84 30.31
C ALA A 1082 4.19 -18.10 30.74
N VAL A 1083 5.47 -17.95 31.09
CA VAL A 1083 6.29 -19.06 31.61
C VAL A 1083 5.74 -19.58 32.93
N ASP A 1084 5.43 -18.68 33.88
CA ASP A 1084 4.88 -19.04 35.19
C ASP A 1084 3.54 -19.80 35.05
N TYR A 1085 2.67 -19.34 34.14
CA TYR A 1085 1.42 -20.02 33.81
C TYR A 1085 1.65 -21.44 33.29
N LEU A 1086 2.51 -21.62 32.29
CA LEU A 1086 2.76 -22.94 31.70
C LEU A 1086 3.42 -23.90 32.69
N LEU A 1087 4.36 -23.44 33.53
CA LEU A 1087 4.95 -24.27 34.58
C LEU A 1087 3.90 -24.74 35.58
N LYS A 1088 2.94 -23.88 35.93
CA LYS A 1088 1.80 -24.22 36.79
C LYS A 1088 0.80 -25.16 36.12
N ASP A 1089 0.59 -25.05 34.81
CA ASP A 1089 -0.28 -25.98 34.07
C ASP A 1089 0.36 -27.39 33.97
N LEU A 1090 1.66 -27.44 33.70
CA LEU A 1090 2.42 -28.70 33.62
C LEU A 1090 2.46 -29.45 34.95
N SER A 1091 2.39 -28.77 36.10
CA SER A 1091 2.35 -29.43 37.40
C SER A 1091 1.00 -30.07 37.73
N LYS A 1092 -0.09 -29.64 37.09
CA LYS A 1092 -1.44 -30.21 37.26
C LYS A 1092 -1.69 -31.46 36.41
N LYS A 1093 -0.89 -31.67 35.36
CA LYS A 1093 -1.01 -32.79 34.41
C LYS A 1093 -0.13 -33.99 34.78
N LYS A 1094 0.64 -33.89 35.87
CA LYS A 1094 1.28 -35.02 36.55
C LYS A 1094 0.30 -35.63 37.54
#